data_AF-A0A3C2D1L0-F1
#
_entry.id   AF-A0A3C2D1L0-F1
#
_cell.length_a   1.000
_cell.length_b   1.000
_cell.length_c   1.000
_cell.angle_alpha   90.00
_cell.angle_beta   90.00
_cell.angle_gamma   90.00
#
_symmetry.space_group_name_H-M   'P 1'
#
loop_
_entity.id
_entity.type
_entity.pdbx_description
1 polymer ?
#
loop_
_entity_poly.entity_id
_entity_poly.type
_entity_poly.pdbx_seq_one_letter_code
_entity_poly.pdbx_strand_id
1 'polypeptide(L)'
;MKPSVSFSGNETEPTSLNFTELRNKGLDYIQELSGDEWTDYNSHDPGVTILEQICYALTDIALRTSLPVEDLLTPGEGLSVVPKNNAFFTPSTILSSHPVTEDDTRKMIFDQFDEIQNVWIISNEKTGYEEQLDGINQIEILPSFKFLNSIKSHPKEKKIFLNKVNNFLSENRNLGERYEEAILLEPQDINIKFNIYLDDQANLEITIAKLFLKLLEFVYSRIQYYSYHEMTEAGFGMEETFSGPRLNNGFIKNEFLNPRITSLYIDELQKLFIKIDGISRCEVKPFIINGKECKFLEAEKNKFFHLLVDGHTRTSVDHRFDRIYDNMSVFINNQKLHVLDRLNINNLFSETWSKKHREYRIGKSLNEFFYSKLKGTYRKPDEYYSIQRHFPIIYGIGEEGLSQKEPLERRAKAMQLKAYLMFFEQHLANHLAQLGNLNEFFNIDFKKGQKKTYFAQWMHSVPEINKLTKENIPAIESYLESESIFFSRKNKIYNHMLARFGEDLNDLPWKVSLRLNLIRNEKELNRILLQKKSEFLLNLKKLSYYRSRGESFHPVNSEDKDPKSLDEDQKSFRNPSGLEQMILAKTGIPSRKSRSQIPDFTGLKKILQKVKEDQLNDNEELNKKYRHLKTSEIDHYTQLTNEGLPNASFGEIGLKTLFKETLDYKNYRLSKPKLPSDKVQVIFQKEKNKWVSLFESPTEKIAIQKICQIVSFFITQNKKSERLYIVDHILLDDILVGSKYGFCFFDEYGEPLFQTFEEESWCESEEDRYAQLENFYKFGELYDSYSDNNGKWMIKDDKGKIIVTYQANNHNPVFGKDDLIKQTKSLIKLFNSSENTSGRLRFEEMEKIRLKGSQDDKDYGQRRLVFQRKVPNKIVDQKKLSYEIIGEDFFNLNISVVLPDWPARFQDERFQDYVTNIIHERIPAHIDNEILWVKADHFKAFEEKYLAWENLKSESGNSKANSLSMKSAALEVYQQLMKIKNK
;
A
#
# COMPACT_ATOMS: atom_id res chain seq x y z
N MET A 1 -22.76 -1.34 16.20
CA MET A 1 -23.06 -2.64 15.54
C MET A 1 -24.18 -3.33 16.30
N LYS A 2 -25.25 -3.77 15.64
CA LYS A 2 -26.25 -4.62 16.29
C LYS A 2 -25.54 -5.94 16.68
N PRO A 3 -25.77 -6.47 17.90
CA PRO A 3 -25.18 -7.74 18.30
C PRO A 3 -25.60 -8.82 17.29
N SER A 4 -24.65 -9.71 16.98
CA SER A 4 -24.88 -10.89 16.17
C SER A 4 -26.12 -11.62 16.67
N VAL A 5 -27.05 -11.88 15.76
CA VAL A 5 -28.22 -12.73 16.02
C VAL A 5 -27.67 -14.09 16.45
N SER A 6 -27.76 -14.39 17.75
CA SER A 6 -27.54 -15.74 18.23
C SER A 6 -28.66 -16.60 17.66
N PHE A 7 -28.32 -17.60 16.85
CA PHE A 7 -29.27 -18.64 16.45
C PHE A 7 -29.74 -19.33 17.73
N SER A 8 -31.00 -19.09 18.10
CA SER A 8 -31.65 -19.73 19.22
C SER A 8 -31.76 -21.23 18.94
N GLY A 9 -31.21 -22.06 19.83
CA GLY A 9 -31.11 -23.52 19.72
C GLY A 9 -32.42 -24.31 19.83
N ASN A 10 -33.50 -23.83 19.21
CA ASN A 10 -34.69 -24.63 18.92
C ASN A 10 -34.82 -24.75 17.40
N GLU A 11 -33.88 -25.43 16.76
CA GLU A 11 -33.96 -25.71 15.33
C GLU A 11 -34.98 -26.82 15.11
N THR A 12 -36.18 -26.45 14.67
CA THR A 12 -37.05 -27.37 13.93
C THR A 12 -36.24 -27.96 12.78
N GLU A 13 -36.26 -29.29 12.63
CA GLU A 13 -35.58 -29.96 11.53
C GLU A 13 -35.95 -29.30 10.20
N PRO A 14 -34.98 -28.85 9.39
CA PRO A 14 -35.26 -28.21 8.10
C PRO A 14 -36.13 -29.12 7.24
N THR A 15 -37.14 -28.56 6.57
CA THR A 15 -38.00 -29.29 5.62
C THR A 15 -37.19 -30.20 4.69
N SER A 16 -36.03 -29.73 4.20
CA SER A 16 -35.18 -30.46 3.28
C SER A 16 -34.59 -31.76 3.83
N LEU A 17 -34.55 -31.93 5.16
CA LEU A 17 -34.13 -33.17 5.83
C LEU A 17 -35.33 -34.05 6.22
N ASN A 18 -36.56 -33.50 6.19
CA ASN A 18 -37.77 -34.24 6.52
C ASN A 18 -38.42 -34.84 5.25
N PHE A 19 -38.24 -36.15 5.08
CA PHE A 19 -38.81 -36.90 3.96
C PHE A 19 -40.33 -36.72 3.81
N THR A 20 -41.08 -36.79 4.92
CA THR A 20 -42.55 -36.73 4.89
C THR A 20 -43.02 -35.36 4.42
N GLU A 21 -42.39 -34.30 4.91
CA GLU A 21 -42.72 -32.94 4.50
C GLU A 21 -42.36 -32.68 3.03
N LEU A 22 -41.19 -33.16 2.57
CA LEU A 22 -40.81 -33.08 1.15
C LEU A 22 -41.78 -33.83 0.24
N ARG A 23 -42.17 -35.04 0.62
CA ARG A 23 -43.14 -35.85 -0.12
C ARG A 23 -44.49 -35.15 -0.23
N ASN A 24 -44.99 -34.62 0.89
CA ASN A 24 -46.27 -33.90 0.90
C ASN A 24 -46.21 -32.65 0.00
N LYS A 25 -45.15 -31.84 0.11
CA LYS A 25 -44.95 -30.69 -0.81
C LYS A 25 -44.85 -31.11 -2.27
N GLY A 26 -44.16 -32.22 -2.54
CA GLY A 26 -44.08 -32.80 -3.89
C GLY A 26 -45.45 -33.20 -4.43
N LEU A 27 -46.30 -33.82 -3.60
CA LEU A 27 -47.67 -34.17 -3.96
C LEU A 27 -48.53 -32.92 -4.18
N ASP A 28 -48.39 -31.89 -3.35
CA ASP A 28 -49.09 -30.62 -3.52
C ASP A 28 -48.75 -29.99 -4.89
N TYR A 29 -47.46 -29.98 -5.28
CA TYR A 29 -47.03 -29.51 -6.60
C TYR A 29 -47.59 -30.35 -7.74
N ILE A 30 -47.61 -31.68 -7.60
CA ILE A 30 -48.16 -32.56 -8.63
C ILE A 30 -49.67 -32.32 -8.76
N GLN A 31 -50.40 -32.17 -7.66
CA GLN A 31 -51.83 -31.86 -7.66
C GLN A 31 -52.13 -30.55 -8.37
N GLU A 32 -51.37 -29.50 -8.06
CA GLU A 32 -51.51 -28.19 -8.69
C GLU A 32 -51.22 -28.23 -10.19
N LEU A 33 -50.17 -28.96 -10.61
CA LEU A 33 -49.70 -28.99 -12.00
C LEU A 33 -50.47 -29.97 -12.89
N SER A 34 -50.97 -31.08 -12.33
CA SER A 34 -51.66 -32.13 -13.10
C SER A 34 -53.16 -31.88 -13.24
N GLY A 35 -53.75 -31.02 -12.41
CA GLY A 35 -55.19 -30.71 -12.45
C GLY A 35 -56.04 -31.99 -12.37
N ASP A 36 -56.91 -32.18 -13.35
CA ASP A 36 -57.82 -33.34 -13.40
C ASP A 36 -57.25 -34.57 -14.16
N GLU A 37 -56.01 -34.50 -14.68
CA GLU A 37 -55.44 -35.58 -15.52
C GLU A 37 -54.85 -36.75 -14.70
N TRP A 38 -54.22 -36.47 -13.57
CA TRP A 38 -53.67 -37.49 -12.68
C TRP A 38 -54.32 -37.35 -11.31
N THR A 39 -55.31 -38.19 -10.99
CA THR A 39 -56.14 -38.03 -9.78
C THR A 39 -55.84 -39.04 -8.67
N ASP A 40 -54.96 -40.02 -8.91
CA ASP A 40 -54.59 -41.06 -7.94
C ASP A 40 -53.19 -40.83 -7.36
N TYR A 41 -53.14 -40.44 -6.08
CA TYR A 41 -51.90 -40.12 -5.38
C TYR A 41 -51.56 -41.12 -4.26
N ASN A 42 -52.09 -42.34 -4.37
CA ASN A 42 -51.83 -43.39 -3.40
C ASN A 42 -50.46 -44.06 -3.62
N SER A 43 -49.97 -44.77 -2.60
CA SER A 43 -48.65 -45.42 -2.60
C SER A 43 -48.46 -46.54 -3.63
N HIS A 44 -49.54 -47.02 -4.26
CA HIS A 44 -49.47 -48.03 -5.31
C HIS A 44 -49.20 -47.43 -6.70
N ASP A 45 -49.37 -46.11 -6.86
CA ASP A 45 -49.11 -45.42 -8.12
C ASP A 45 -47.58 -45.33 -8.38
N PRO A 46 -47.11 -45.73 -9.59
CA PRO A 46 -45.69 -45.64 -9.94
C PRO A 46 -45.11 -44.23 -9.94
N GLY A 47 -45.89 -43.21 -10.28
CA GLY A 47 -45.48 -41.81 -10.23
C GLY A 47 -45.25 -41.32 -8.80
N VAL A 48 -46.10 -41.75 -7.86
CA VAL A 48 -45.89 -41.49 -6.41
C VAL A 48 -44.64 -42.23 -5.91
N THR A 49 -44.42 -43.47 -6.37
CA THR A 49 -43.20 -44.21 -6.05
C THR A 49 -41.94 -43.48 -6.56
N ILE A 50 -41.98 -42.91 -7.77
CA ILE A 50 -40.87 -42.11 -8.33
C ILE A 50 -40.65 -40.85 -7.48
N LEU A 51 -41.72 -40.14 -7.11
CA LEU A 51 -41.62 -38.97 -6.23
C LEU A 51 -40.94 -39.32 -4.91
N GLU A 52 -41.34 -40.42 -4.28
CA GLU A 52 -40.74 -40.89 -3.02
C GLU A 52 -39.23 -41.13 -3.18
N GLN A 53 -38.78 -41.76 -4.27
CA GLN A 53 -37.34 -41.95 -4.50
C GLN A 53 -36.60 -40.63 -4.71
N ILE A 54 -37.21 -39.66 -5.39
CA ILE A 54 -36.64 -38.32 -5.56
C ILE A 54 -36.56 -37.59 -4.21
N CYS A 55 -37.62 -37.65 -3.39
CA CYS A 55 -37.62 -37.06 -2.05
C CYS A 55 -36.51 -37.66 -1.17
N TYR A 56 -36.30 -38.97 -1.22
CA TYR A 56 -35.20 -39.61 -0.51
C TYR A 56 -33.83 -39.09 -0.99
N ALA A 57 -33.60 -39.00 -2.30
CA ALA A 57 -32.36 -38.46 -2.84
C ALA A 57 -32.13 -36.98 -2.47
N LEU A 58 -33.19 -36.18 -2.41
CA LEU A 58 -33.12 -34.79 -1.95
C LEU A 58 -32.73 -34.70 -0.47
N THR A 59 -33.20 -35.63 0.39
CA THR A 59 -32.75 -35.67 1.79
C THR A 59 -31.25 -35.98 1.93
N ASP A 60 -30.69 -36.87 1.09
CA ASP A 60 -29.23 -37.12 1.05
C ASP A 60 -28.46 -35.87 0.59
N ILE A 61 -28.93 -35.21 -0.47
CA ILE A 61 -28.34 -33.93 -0.92
C ILE A 61 -28.37 -32.88 0.19
N ALA A 62 -29.48 -32.74 0.89
CA ALA A 62 -29.63 -31.78 1.97
C ALA A 62 -28.67 -32.09 3.13
N LEU A 63 -28.55 -33.37 3.51
CA LEU A 63 -27.61 -33.84 4.52
C LEU A 63 -26.17 -33.47 4.13
N ARG A 64 -25.76 -33.72 2.89
CA ARG A 64 -24.41 -33.40 2.41
C ARG A 64 -24.16 -31.90 2.27
N THR A 65 -25.18 -31.13 1.91
CA THR A 65 -25.11 -29.67 1.86
C THR A 65 -24.94 -29.07 3.26
N SER A 66 -25.46 -29.74 4.29
CA SER A 66 -25.35 -29.34 5.70
C SER A 66 -24.01 -29.70 6.37
N LEU A 67 -23.09 -30.36 5.66
CA LEU A 67 -21.77 -30.68 6.19
C LEU A 67 -21.02 -29.40 6.59
N PRO A 68 -20.13 -29.48 7.60
CA PRO A 68 -19.29 -28.34 7.99
C PRO A 68 -18.54 -27.75 6.79
N VAL A 69 -18.43 -26.43 6.73
CA VAL A 69 -17.83 -25.72 5.58
C VAL A 69 -16.36 -26.11 5.38
N GLU A 70 -15.64 -26.38 6.46
CA GLU A 70 -14.26 -26.89 6.44
C GLU A 70 -14.14 -28.26 5.76
N ASP A 71 -15.13 -29.14 5.92
CA ASP A 71 -15.18 -30.45 5.28
C ASP A 71 -15.47 -30.28 3.77
N LEU A 72 -16.40 -29.38 3.42
CA LEU A 72 -16.76 -29.07 2.03
C LEU A 72 -15.64 -28.36 1.24
N LEU A 73 -14.80 -27.58 1.91
CA LEU A 73 -13.64 -26.91 1.31
C LEU A 73 -12.40 -27.82 1.24
N THR A 74 -12.43 -28.99 1.88
CA THR A 74 -11.32 -29.94 1.87
C THR A 74 -11.27 -30.62 0.49
N PRO A 75 -10.16 -30.48 -0.27
CA PRO A 75 -10.12 -30.85 -1.68
C PRO A 75 -10.02 -32.36 -1.94
N GLY A 76 -9.77 -33.17 -0.91
CA GLY A 76 -9.60 -34.62 -1.04
C GLY A 76 -9.08 -35.29 0.22
N GLU A 77 -9.07 -36.61 0.22
CA GLU A 77 -8.64 -37.43 1.35
C GLU A 77 -7.16 -37.19 1.68
N GLY A 78 -6.85 -36.92 2.95
CA GLY A 78 -5.50 -36.60 3.41
C GLY A 78 -4.98 -35.21 2.99
N LEU A 79 -5.79 -34.42 2.28
CA LEU A 79 -5.45 -33.04 1.90
C LEU A 79 -6.06 -32.05 2.90
N SER A 80 -5.51 -30.84 2.97
CA SER A 80 -6.02 -29.75 3.81
C SER A 80 -6.53 -28.59 2.95
N VAL A 81 -7.44 -27.80 3.51
CA VAL A 81 -7.90 -26.55 2.89
C VAL A 81 -6.71 -25.67 2.58
N VAL A 82 -6.60 -25.20 1.34
CA VAL A 82 -5.53 -24.30 0.90
C VAL A 82 -5.95 -22.85 1.20
N PRO A 83 -5.38 -22.17 2.23
CA PRO A 83 -5.89 -20.87 2.67
C PRO A 83 -5.76 -19.80 1.59
N LYS A 84 -4.63 -19.84 0.87
CA LYS A 84 -4.31 -18.92 -0.22
C LYS A 84 -5.36 -18.95 -1.35
N ASN A 85 -5.92 -20.11 -1.67
CA ASN A 85 -6.90 -20.23 -2.75
C ASN A 85 -8.26 -19.63 -2.36
N ASN A 86 -8.53 -19.44 -1.06
CA ASN A 86 -9.81 -18.96 -0.54
C ASN A 86 -9.72 -17.54 0.06
N ALA A 87 -8.60 -16.84 -0.16
CA ALA A 87 -8.30 -15.56 0.48
C ALA A 87 -8.40 -15.61 2.03
N PHE A 88 -8.08 -16.76 2.64
CA PHE A 88 -8.02 -16.87 4.10
C PHE A 88 -6.66 -16.38 4.58
N PHE A 89 -6.65 -15.16 5.10
CA PHE A 89 -5.49 -14.52 5.69
C PHE A 89 -5.54 -14.65 7.22
N THR A 90 -4.37 -14.78 7.85
CA THR A 90 -4.28 -14.71 9.32
C THR A 90 -4.52 -13.28 9.80
N PRO A 91 -4.99 -13.08 11.05
CA PRO A 91 -5.20 -11.76 11.62
C PRO A 91 -3.97 -10.85 11.54
N SER A 92 -2.78 -11.35 11.88
CA SER A 92 -1.50 -10.62 11.75
C SER A 92 -1.19 -10.20 10.30
N THR A 93 -1.70 -10.94 9.32
CA THR A 93 -1.49 -10.61 7.91
C THR A 93 -2.45 -9.52 7.44
N ILE A 94 -3.72 -9.54 7.86
CA ILE A 94 -4.72 -8.65 7.25
C ILE A 94 -5.11 -7.43 8.11
N LEU A 95 -5.00 -7.54 9.44
CA LEU A 95 -5.38 -6.47 10.37
C LEU A 95 -4.22 -5.50 10.65
N SER A 96 -2.98 -5.99 10.61
CA SER A 96 -1.80 -5.15 10.81
C SER A 96 -1.53 -4.24 9.62
N SER A 97 -0.96 -3.06 9.88
CA SER A 97 -0.58 -2.06 8.91
C SER A 97 0.93 -1.77 8.97
N HIS A 98 1.49 -1.21 7.90
CA HIS A 98 2.79 -0.55 7.99
C HIS A 98 2.75 0.54 9.09
N PRO A 99 3.84 0.80 9.82
CA PRO A 99 3.84 1.81 10.87
C PRO A 99 3.47 3.18 10.31
N VAL A 100 2.57 3.87 11.03
CA VAL A 100 2.12 5.24 10.70
C VAL A 100 2.44 6.19 11.84
N THR A 101 2.30 5.74 13.09
CA THR A 101 2.60 6.56 14.27
C THR A 101 4.05 6.38 14.71
N GLU A 102 4.56 7.34 15.49
CA GLU A 102 5.87 7.23 16.13
C GLU A 102 5.97 5.94 16.97
N ASP A 103 4.93 5.63 17.74
CA ASP A 103 4.86 4.41 18.56
C ASP A 103 4.92 3.14 17.71
N ASP A 104 4.24 3.11 16.57
CA ASP A 104 4.31 1.97 15.65
C ASP A 104 5.73 1.80 15.10
N THR A 105 6.38 2.88 14.68
CA THR A 105 7.76 2.84 14.20
C THR A 105 8.70 2.38 15.32
N ARG A 106 8.53 2.86 16.56
CA ARG A 106 9.30 2.41 17.73
C ARG A 106 9.15 0.92 17.97
N LYS A 107 7.92 0.40 17.97
CA LYS A 107 7.65 -1.04 18.12
C LYS A 107 8.31 -1.85 17.01
N MET A 108 8.20 -1.39 15.77
CA MET A 108 8.76 -2.08 14.61
C MET A 108 10.30 -2.13 14.67
N ILE A 109 10.97 -1.03 15.02
CA ILE A 109 12.43 -1.00 15.18
C ILE A 109 12.86 -1.92 16.33
N PHE A 110 12.20 -1.83 17.48
CA PHE A 110 12.55 -2.62 18.65
C PHE A 110 12.37 -4.13 18.42
N ASP A 111 11.32 -4.54 17.71
CA ASP A 111 11.07 -5.95 17.39
C ASP A 111 12.10 -6.54 16.40
N GLN A 112 12.71 -5.68 15.57
CA GLN A 112 13.63 -6.10 14.52
C GLN A 112 15.09 -6.30 14.98
N PHE A 113 15.52 -5.63 16.06
CA PHE A 113 16.93 -5.56 16.45
C PHE A 113 17.17 -5.90 17.93
N ASP A 114 17.77 -7.07 18.20
CA ASP A 114 18.18 -7.52 19.55
C ASP A 114 19.22 -6.60 20.21
N GLU A 115 19.94 -5.81 19.41
CA GLU A 115 20.92 -4.83 19.89
C GLU A 115 20.26 -3.61 20.56
N ILE A 116 18.95 -3.42 20.41
CA ILE A 116 18.20 -2.28 20.91
C ILE A 116 17.49 -2.63 22.21
N GLN A 117 17.65 -1.79 23.23
CA GLN A 117 16.91 -1.87 24.50
C GLN A 117 15.62 -1.04 24.46
N ASN A 118 15.71 0.15 23.86
CA ASN A 118 14.60 1.07 23.60
C ASN A 118 15.01 2.03 22.48
N VAL A 119 14.03 2.68 21.86
CA VAL A 119 14.22 3.63 20.78
C VAL A 119 13.21 4.78 20.92
N TRP A 120 13.65 5.99 20.60
CA TRP A 120 12.81 7.18 20.55
C TRP A 120 12.93 7.84 19.19
N ILE A 121 11.84 8.47 18.80
CA ILE A 121 11.72 9.23 17.56
C ILE A 121 11.50 10.67 18.00
N ILE A 122 12.28 11.58 17.43
CA ILE A 122 12.17 13.01 17.68
C ILE A 122 11.80 13.64 16.34
N SER A 123 10.59 14.18 16.28
CA SER A 123 10.12 14.99 15.18
C SER A 123 10.26 16.48 15.54
N ASN A 124 10.54 17.33 14.56
CA ASN A 124 10.62 18.77 14.80
C ASN A 124 9.21 19.29 15.14
N GLU A 125 9.00 19.70 16.39
CA GLU A 125 7.72 20.29 16.81
C GLU A 125 7.45 21.60 16.06
N LYS A 126 6.26 21.73 15.46
CA LYS A 126 5.77 23.02 14.94
C LYS A 126 5.44 23.92 16.11
N THR A 127 6.28 24.94 16.34
CA THR A 127 6.06 25.95 17.37
C THR A 127 5.20 27.13 16.89
N GLY A 128 4.85 27.18 15.60
CA GLY A 128 4.06 28.25 15.01
C GLY A 128 3.38 27.92 13.68
N TYR A 129 3.04 28.96 12.91
CA TYR A 129 2.32 28.87 11.63
C TYR A 129 3.25 28.92 10.41
N GLU A 130 4.54 28.73 10.62
CA GLU A 130 5.56 28.72 9.57
C GLU A 130 5.47 27.45 8.75
N GLU A 131 5.45 27.61 7.43
CA GLU A 131 5.56 26.51 6.49
C GLU A 131 7.03 26.20 6.27
N GLN A 132 7.52 25.27 7.09
CA GLN A 132 8.91 24.83 7.15
C GLN A 132 9.07 23.38 6.69
N LEU A 133 10.33 22.97 6.54
CA LEU A 133 10.71 21.60 6.21
C LEU A 133 10.25 20.66 7.33
N ASP A 134 9.35 19.74 6.98
CA ASP A 134 8.73 18.78 7.90
C ASP A 134 8.93 17.35 7.38
N GLY A 135 8.60 16.35 8.20
CA GLY A 135 8.74 14.93 7.86
C GLY A 135 10.16 14.40 8.02
N ILE A 136 11.06 15.14 8.69
CA ILE A 136 12.40 14.66 9.05
C ILE A 136 12.39 14.22 10.51
N ASN A 137 12.67 12.94 10.72
CA ASN A 137 12.62 12.30 12.02
C ASN A 137 14.02 11.86 12.46
N GLN A 138 14.44 12.26 13.65
CA GLN A 138 15.67 11.78 14.27
C GLN A 138 15.40 10.54 15.12
N ILE A 139 16.30 9.55 15.05
CA ILE A 139 16.17 8.29 15.77
C ILE A 139 17.25 8.22 16.84
N GLU A 140 16.85 8.02 18.09
CA GLU A 140 17.76 7.81 19.22
C GLU A 140 17.61 6.39 19.76
N ILE A 141 18.73 5.67 19.83
CA ILE A 141 18.77 4.25 20.18
C ILE A 141 19.45 4.09 21.54
N LEU A 142 18.73 3.51 22.49
CA LEU A 142 19.30 2.95 23.71
C LEU A 142 19.84 1.55 23.42
N PRO A 143 21.16 1.31 23.50
CA PRO A 143 21.73 -0.01 23.25
C PRO A 143 21.39 -1.01 24.37
N SER A 144 21.22 -2.28 24.01
CA SER A 144 21.09 -3.37 24.97
C SER A 144 22.40 -3.59 25.73
N PHE A 145 22.32 -4.07 26.98
CA PHE A 145 23.51 -4.32 27.80
C PHE A 145 24.50 -5.30 27.14
N LYS A 146 23.97 -6.29 26.43
CA LYS A 146 24.79 -7.24 25.66
C LYS A 146 25.54 -6.53 24.54
N PHE A 147 24.86 -5.65 23.81
CA PHE A 147 25.45 -4.91 22.71
C PHE A 147 26.48 -3.87 23.19
N LEU A 148 26.21 -3.15 24.29
CA LEU A 148 27.16 -2.25 24.95
C LEU A 148 28.49 -2.94 25.25
N ASN A 149 28.47 -4.16 25.79
CA ASN A 149 29.69 -4.92 26.04
C ASN A 149 30.38 -5.36 24.74
N SER A 150 29.60 -5.75 23.73
CA SER A 150 30.11 -6.18 22.42
C SER A 150 30.87 -5.05 21.71
N ILE A 151 30.29 -3.84 21.64
CA ILE A 151 30.92 -2.70 20.95
C ILE A 151 32.19 -2.20 21.66
N LYS A 152 32.32 -2.42 22.99
CA LYS A 152 33.57 -2.12 23.71
C LYS A 152 34.71 -3.05 23.27
N SER A 153 34.39 -4.32 23.03
CA SER A 153 35.36 -5.31 22.54
C SER A 153 35.60 -5.19 21.03
N HIS A 154 34.57 -4.83 20.26
CA HIS A 154 34.61 -4.75 18.80
C HIS A 154 33.97 -3.44 18.28
N PRO A 155 34.69 -2.30 18.30
CA PRO A 155 34.13 -1.00 17.92
C PRO A 155 33.54 -0.92 16.50
N LYS A 156 33.98 -1.79 15.58
CA LYS A 156 33.46 -1.87 14.20
C LYS A 156 31.99 -2.30 14.16
N GLU A 157 31.50 -3.04 15.16
CA GLU A 157 30.11 -3.49 15.23
C GLU A 157 29.13 -2.31 15.30
N LYS A 158 29.48 -1.21 15.99
CA LYS A 158 28.67 0.02 16.05
C LYS A 158 28.32 0.52 14.64
N LYS A 159 29.32 0.61 13.76
CA LYS A 159 29.12 1.09 12.38
C LYS A 159 28.28 0.13 11.54
N ILE A 160 28.52 -1.18 11.68
CA ILE A 160 27.75 -2.21 10.95
C ILE A 160 26.29 -2.17 11.38
N PHE A 161 26.04 -2.08 12.68
CA PHE A 161 24.70 -1.99 13.26
C PHE A 161 23.96 -0.74 12.78
N LEU A 162 24.56 0.45 12.89
CA LEU A 162 23.92 1.69 12.45
C LEU A 162 23.61 1.68 10.95
N ASN A 163 24.48 1.12 10.11
CA ASN A 163 24.20 0.94 8.69
C ASN A 163 22.98 0.02 8.46
N LYS A 164 22.84 -1.08 9.22
CA LYS A 164 21.66 -1.95 9.14
C LYS A 164 20.38 -1.23 9.55
N VAL A 165 20.42 -0.46 10.64
CA VAL A 165 19.27 0.30 11.12
C VAL A 165 18.87 1.38 10.11
N ASN A 166 19.83 2.16 9.60
CA ASN A 166 19.54 3.21 8.62
C ASN A 166 18.95 2.64 7.31
N ASN A 167 19.44 1.49 6.83
CA ASN A 167 18.84 0.81 5.68
C ASN A 167 17.41 0.29 6.00
N PHE A 168 17.17 -0.21 7.21
CA PHE A 168 15.85 -0.63 7.62
C PHE A 168 14.86 0.54 7.70
N LEU A 169 15.31 1.68 8.24
CA LEU A 169 14.53 2.91 8.33
C LEU A 169 14.18 3.47 6.95
N SER A 170 15.13 3.52 6.03
CA SER A 170 14.89 3.99 4.65
C SER A 170 13.93 3.06 3.88
N GLU A 171 13.97 1.76 4.14
CA GLU A 171 13.06 0.78 3.54
C GLU A 171 11.63 0.83 4.09
N ASN A 172 11.45 1.32 5.32
CA ASN A 172 10.16 1.35 6.02
C ASN A 172 9.72 2.76 6.42
N ARG A 173 10.20 3.79 5.73
CA ARG A 173 9.68 5.16 5.88
C ARG A 173 8.29 5.30 5.26
N ASN A 174 7.48 6.23 5.76
CA ASN A 174 6.25 6.61 5.10
C ASN A 174 6.52 7.61 3.95
N LEU A 175 5.51 7.79 3.09
CA LEU A 175 5.51 8.83 2.07
C LEU A 175 5.56 10.22 2.74
N GLY A 176 6.35 11.15 2.20
CA GLY A 176 6.54 12.48 2.80
C GLY A 176 7.45 12.50 4.04
N GLU A 177 7.93 11.34 4.49
CA GLU A 177 8.82 11.24 5.66
C GLU A 177 10.18 10.65 5.29
N ARG A 178 11.21 11.07 6.04
CA ARG A 178 12.53 10.44 6.05
C ARG A 178 13.13 10.43 7.46
N TYR A 179 14.09 9.54 7.66
CA TYR A 179 14.86 9.47 8.89
C TYR A 179 16.24 10.09 8.70
N GLU A 180 16.74 10.78 9.72
CA GLU A 180 18.16 11.10 9.83
C GLU A 180 18.98 9.85 10.17
N GLU A 181 20.31 9.98 10.14
CA GLU A 181 21.17 8.91 10.64
C GLU A 181 20.87 8.62 12.12
N ALA A 182 20.55 7.37 12.43
CA ALA A 182 20.25 6.97 13.79
C ALA A 182 21.42 7.22 14.74
N ILE A 183 21.13 7.75 15.92
CA ILE A 183 22.09 8.08 16.96
C ILE A 183 22.08 6.97 18.00
N LEU A 184 23.21 6.27 18.14
CA LEU A 184 23.42 5.35 19.25
C LEU A 184 23.84 6.14 20.50
N LEU A 185 23.01 6.14 21.54
CA LEU A 185 23.28 6.88 22.78
C LEU A 185 24.47 6.28 23.54
N GLU A 186 25.31 7.15 24.11
CA GLU A 186 26.50 6.75 24.87
C GLU A 186 26.26 6.79 26.39
N PRO A 187 26.88 5.90 27.19
CA PRO A 187 26.65 5.86 28.63
C PRO A 187 27.22 7.11 29.32
N GLN A 188 26.40 7.78 30.12
CA GLN A 188 26.79 8.77 31.12
C GLN A 188 26.67 8.12 32.49
N ASP A 189 27.82 7.72 33.05
CA ASP A 189 27.88 7.07 34.35
C ASP A 189 27.38 8.00 35.46
N ILE A 190 26.38 7.55 36.23
CA ILE A 190 25.81 8.31 37.34
C ILE A 190 25.88 7.54 38.66
N ASN A 191 26.08 8.28 39.76
CA ASN A 191 26.07 7.73 41.13
C ASN A 191 24.85 8.30 41.88
N ILE A 192 23.86 7.46 42.14
CA ILE A 192 22.69 7.84 42.96
C ILE A 192 22.95 7.37 44.38
N LYS A 193 23.21 8.30 45.30
CA LYS A 193 23.40 8.00 46.73
C LYS A 193 22.08 8.03 47.46
N PHE A 194 21.70 6.93 48.11
CA PHE A 194 20.42 6.85 48.82
C PHE A 194 20.43 5.91 50.02
N ASN A 195 19.56 6.22 50.97
CA ASN A 195 19.27 5.41 52.15
C ASN A 195 17.87 4.81 52.01
N ILE A 196 17.72 3.52 52.28
CA ILE A 196 16.42 2.84 52.36
C ILE A 196 16.20 2.28 53.76
N TYR A 197 14.99 2.46 54.29
CA TYR A 197 14.57 1.94 55.58
C TYR A 197 13.46 0.92 55.31
N LEU A 198 13.68 -0.32 55.75
CA LEU A 198 12.74 -1.42 55.53
C LEU A 198 11.82 -1.61 56.72
N ASP A 199 10.63 -2.13 56.47
CA ASP A 199 9.73 -2.61 57.50
C ASP A 199 10.29 -3.86 58.17
N ASP A 200 10.03 -4.04 59.47
CA ASP A 200 10.52 -5.16 60.26
C ASP A 200 10.05 -6.54 59.76
N GLN A 201 8.93 -6.57 59.03
CA GLN A 201 8.34 -7.77 58.46
C GLN A 201 8.74 -7.99 56.99
N ALA A 202 9.49 -7.06 56.39
CA ALA A 202 9.88 -7.16 54.99
C ALA A 202 11.02 -8.17 54.80
N ASN A 203 10.93 -8.98 53.75
CA ASN A 203 12.06 -9.81 53.34
C ASN A 203 13.12 -8.93 52.67
N LEU A 204 14.30 -8.84 53.28
CA LEU A 204 15.41 -7.97 52.87
C LEU A 204 15.80 -8.19 51.40
N GLU A 205 16.10 -9.43 51.02
CA GLU A 205 16.66 -9.75 49.70
C GLU A 205 15.63 -9.53 48.60
N ILE A 206 14.38 -9.95 48.81
CA ILE A 206 13.28 -9.74 47.86
C ILE A 206 13.00 -8.24 47.69
N THR A 207 13.02 -7.47 48.77
CA THR A 207 12.72 -6.03 48.72
C THR A 207 13.81 -5.27 47.96
N ILE A 208 15.09 -5.59 48.20
CA ILE A 208 16.20 -4.98 47.45
C ILE A 208 16.16 -5.41 45.97
N ALA A 209 15.86 -6.68 45.67
CA ALA A 209 15.72 -7.14 44.28
C ALA A 209 14.58 -6.40 43.54
N LYS A 210 13.43 -6.18 44.20
CA LYS A 210 12.33 -5.35 43.68
C LYS A 210 12.76 -3.90 43.46
N LEU A 211 13.59 -3.34 44.34
CA LEU A 211 14.15 -2.00 44.18
C LEU A 211 15.06 -1.91 42.96
N PHE A 212 15.95 -2.88 42.75
CA PHE A 212 16.80 -2.90 41.56
C PHE A 212 15.96 -3.00 40.29
N LEU A 213 14.92 -3.84 40.29
CA LEU A 213 13.96 -3.94 39.19
C LEU A 213 13.32 -2.58 38.89
N LYS A 214 12.77 -1.90 39.90
CA LYS A 214 12.09 -0.61 39.72
C LYS A 214 13.04 0.50 39.27
N LEU A 215 14.24 0.56 39.83
CA LEU A 215 15.26 1.54 39.46
C LEU A 215 15.71 1.38 38.01
N LEU A 216 15.97 0.15 37.58
CA LEU A 216 16.41 -0.12 36.21
C LEU A 216 15.25 0.02 35.21
N GLU A 217 14.01 -0.35 35.57
CA GLU A 217 12.82 -0.07 34.77
C GLU A 217 12.66 1.43 34.52
N PHE A 218 12.86 2.25 35.55
CA PHE A 218 12.80 3.70 35.43
C PHE A 218 13.90 4.20 34.48
N VAL A 219 15.17 3.95 34.80
CA VAL A 219 16.30 4.54 34.06
C VAL A 219 16.42 4.04 32.61
N TYR A 220 16.21 2.74 32.37
CA TYR A 220 16.37 2.16 31.03
C TYR A 220 15.06 2.03 30.25
N SER A 221 13.90 2.28 30.89
CA SER A 221 12.57 2.25 30.26
C SER A 221 12.36 1.03 29.35
N ARG A 222 12.72 -0.17 29.81
CA ARG A 222 12.69 -1.37 28.95
C ARG A 222 11.27 -1.71 28.52
N ILE A 223 11.10 -1.98 27.23
CA ILE A 223 9.81 -2.40 26.66
C ILE A 223 9.47 -3.83 27.11
N GLN A 224 8.18 -4.08 27.36
CA GLN A 224 7.64 -5.39 27.73
C GLN A 224 6.82 -5.99 26.59
N TYR A 225 7.03 -7.28 26.31
CA TYR A 225 6.23 -8.05 25.38
C TYR A 225 5.12 -8.82 26.08
N TYR A 226 4.02 -8.99 25.36
CA TYR A 226 2.87 -9.79 25.74
C TYR A 226 2.62 -10.87 24.71
N SER A 227 2.23 -12.05 25.15
CA SER A 227 1.71 -13.12 24.31
C SER A 227 0.28 -12.82 23.86
N TYR A 228 -0.20 -13.53 22.83
CA TYR A 228 -1.60 -13.42 22.39
C TYR A 228 -2.59 -13.75 23.53
N HIS A 229 -2.26 -14.76 24.36
CA HIS A 229 -3.10 -15.16 25.49
C HIS A 229 -3.22 -14.04 26.53
N GLU A 230 -2.09 -13.43 26.92
CA GLU A 230 -2.07 -12.32 27.89
C GLU A 230 -2.82 -11.09 27.35
N MET A 231 -2.75 -10.83 26.03
CA MET A 231 -3.54 -9.76 25.41
C MET A 231 -5.05 -10.06 25.51
N THR A 232 -5.47 -11.29 25.22
CA THR A 232 -6.89 -11.68 25.32
C THR A 232 -7.39 -11.70 26.76
N GLU A 233 -6.59 -12.15 27.73
CA GLU A 233 -6.94 -12.10 29.17
C GLU A 233 -7.05 -10.66 29.68
N ALA A 234 -6.25 -9.75 29.13
CA ALA A 234 -6.34 -8.31 29.40
C ALA A 234 -7.53 -7.62 28.70
N GLY A 235 -8.38 -8.37 27.99
CA GLY A 235 -9.61 -7.87 27.37
C GLY A 235 -9.44 -7.25 25.98
N PHE A 236 -8.26 -7.35 25.37
CA PHE A 236 -8.04 -6.80 24.02
C PHE A 236 -8.72 -7.66 22.95
N GLY A 237 -9.47 -7.00 22.07
CA GLY A 237 -10.04 -7.64 20.89
C GLY A 237 -8.97 -8.06 19.87
N MET A 238 -9.36 -8.87 18.88
CA MET A 238 -8.45 -9.26 17.78
C MET A 238 -7.98 -8.04 16.98
N GLU A 239 -8.89 -7.13 16.66
CA GLU A 239 -8.58 -5.90 15.91
C GLU A 239 -7.58 -5.02 16.66
N GLU A 240 -7.80 -4.81 17.97
CA GLU A 240 -6.92 -4.02 18.82
C GLU A 240 -5.54 -4.68 19.00
N THR A 241 -5.52 -6.01 19.18
CA THR A 241 -4.28 -6.78 19.39
C THR A 241 -3.36 -6.73 18.17
N PHE A 242 -3.92 -6.84 16.96
CA PHE A 242 -3.15 -6.82 15.72
C PHE A 242 -3.04 -5.44 15.08
N SER A 243 -3.52 -4.39 15.77
CA SER A 243 -3.39 -3.01 15.32
C SER A 243 -1.92 -2.56 15.31
N GLY A 244 -1.54 -1.81 14.28
CA GLY A 244 -0.18 -1.33 14.09
C GLY A 244 0.70 -2.34 13.32
N PRO A 245 2.03 -2.29 13.53
CA PRO A 245 3.00 -3.06 12.74
C PRO A 245 2.94 -4.56 13.05
N ARG A 246 3.40 -5.36 12.10
CA ARG A 246 3.58 -6.81 12.33
C ARG A 246 4.81 -7.03 13.19
N LEU A 247 4.61 -7.54 14.40
CA LEU A 247 5.66 -7.89 15.35
C LEU A 247 5.93 -9.41 15.36
N ASN A 248 7.19 -9.79 15.58
CA ASN A 248 7.66 -11.17 15.59
C ASN A 248 7.84 -11.72 17.02
N ASN A 249 8.11 -10.85 18.00
CA ASN A 249 8.56 -11.20 19.35
C ASN A 249 7.51 -10.97 20.44
N GLY A 250 6.25 -10.71 20.06
CA GLY A 250 5.17 -10.45 21.01
C GLY A 250 4.27 -9.31 20.55
N PHE A 251 3.40 -8.87 21.44
CA PHE A 251 2.67 -7.61 21.33
C PHE A 251 3.24 -6.59 22.32
N ILE A 252 3.25 -5.32 21.93
CA ILE A 252 3.73 -4.21 22.75
C ILE A 252 2.57 -3.23 22.92
N LYS A 253 2.21 -2.92 24.16
CA LYS A 253 1.16 -1.94 24.48
C LYS A 253 1.75 -0.53 24.54
N ASN A 254 1.03 0.46 24.02
CA ASN A 254 1.50 1.85 23.94
C ASN A 254 1.79 2.44 25.33
N GLU A 255 1.06 2.02 26.36
CA GLU A 255 1.26 2.48 27.75
C GLU A 255 2.66 2.20 28.32
N PHE A 256 3.44 1.30 27.70
CA PHE A 256 4.82 0.99 28.10
C PHE A 256 5.89 1.66 27.22
N LEU A 257 5.49 2.46 26.22
CA LEU A 257 6.39 3.21 25.34
C LEU A 257 6.74 4.56 25.96
N ASN A 258 7.30 4.54 27.18
CA ASN A 258 7.62 5.76 27.94
C ASN A 258 8.56 6.72 27.18
N PRO A 259 8.44 8.03 27.42
CA PRO A 259 9.36 9.03 26.88
C PRO A 259 10.78 8.82 27.44
N ARG A 260 11.78 9.34 26.73
CA ARG A 260 13.17 9.28 27.17
C ARG A 260 13.35 10.11 28.44
N ILE A 261 14.06 9.56 29.42
CA ILE A 261 14.49 10.32 30.60
C ILE A 261 15.70 11.17 30.20
N THR A 262 15.47 12.48 30.04
CA THR A 262 16.51 13.49 29.77
C THR A 262 16.98 14.21 31.02
N SER A 263 16.15 14.22 32.07
CA SER A 263 16.47 14.80 33.37
C SER A 263 16.02 13.85 34.48
N LEU A 264 16.84 13.72 35.52
CA LEU A 264 16.59 12.81 36.64
C LEU A 264 16.48 13.61 37.94
N TYR A 265 15.30 13.54 38.57
CA TYR A 265 14.94 14.31 39.77
C TYR A 265 14.98 13.44 41.02
N ILE A 266 15.47 14.00 42.12
CA ILE A 266 15.54 13.31 43.43
C ILE A 266 14.15 12.93 43.93
N ASP A 267 13.19 13.85 43.82
CA ASP A 267 11.83 13.64 44.31
C ASP A 267 11.12 12.49 43.57
N GLU A 268 11.42 12.29 42.28
CA GLU A 268 10.89 11.18 41.49
C GLU A 268 11.48 9.84 41.93
N LEU A 269 12.79 9.78 42.17
CA LEU A 269 13.45 8.59 42.71
C LEU A 269 12.93 8.23 44.11
N GLN A 270 12.73 9.22 44.98
CA GLN A 270 12.15 8.98 46.30
C GLN A 270 10.73 8.42 46.21
N LYS A 271 9.89 9.00 45.34
CA LYS A 271 8.53 8.49 45.08
C LYS A 271 8.56 7.07 44.49
N LEU A 272 9.53 6.77 43.62
CA LEU A 272 9.72 5.44 43.05
C LEU A 272 10.05 4.42 44.15
N PHE A 273 10.98 4.73 45.03
CA PHE A 273 11.41 3.82 46.10
C PHE A 273 10.35 3.60 47.18
N ILE A 274 9.64 4.64 47.60
CA ILE A 274 8.58 4.53 48.63
C ILE A 274 7.40 3.65 48.17
N LYS A 275 7.15 3.55 46.86
CA LYS A 275 6.08 2.68 46.31
C LYS A 275 6.41 1.19 46.36
N ILE A 276 7.61 0.79 46.79
CA ILE A 276 8.02 -0.61 46.85
C ILE A 276 7.57 -1.20 48.19
N ASP A 277 6.76 -2.26 48.14
CA ASP A 277 6.32 -2.99 49.32
C ASP A 277 7.51 -3.42 50.18
N GLY A 278 7.49 -3.04 51.46
CA GLY A 278 8.54 -3.32 52.44
C GLY A 278 9.51 -2.17 52.69
N ILE A 279 9.40 -1.04 51.98
CA ILE A 279 10.17 0.19 52.23
C ILE A 279 9.29 1.21 52.98
N SER A 280 9.64 1.49 54.23
CA SER A 280 8.93 2.47 55.07
C SER A 280 9.35 3.91 54.81
N ARG A 281 10.64 4.12 54.49
CA ARG A 281 11.22 5.44 54.25
C ARG A 281 12.38 5.36 53.26
N CYS A 282 12.59 6.41 52.48
CA CYS A 282 13.76 6.55 51.62
C CYS A 282 14.29 7.99 51.59
N GLU A 283 15.62 8.14 51.60
CA GLU A 283 16.32 9.42 51.48
C GLU A 283 17.33 9.36 50.34
N VAL A 284 17.07 10.09 49.25
CA VAL A 284 18.00 10.23 48.12
C VAL A 284 18.80 11.52 48.31
N LYS A 285 20.12 11.46 48.18
CA LYS A 285 21.03 12.61 48.39
C LYS A 285 21.13 13.50 47.15
N PRO A 286 21.41 14.80 47.31
CA PRO A 286 21.67 15.72 46.19
C PRO A 286 22.77 15.26 45.24
N PHE A 287 22.59 15.55 43.95
CA PHE A 287 23.66 15.39 42.96
C PHE A 287 24.71 16.47 43.16
N ILE A 288 25.99 16.13 43.02
CA ILE A 288 27.09 17.09 43.12
C ILE A 288 27.56 17.43 41.70
N ILE A 289 27.21 18.62 41.22
CA ILE A 289 27.59 19.11 39.88
C ILE A 289 28.45 20.34 40.06
N ASN A 290 29.70 20.31 39.57
CA ASN A 290 30.67 21.41 39.71
C ASN A 290 30.82 21.93 41.16
N GLY A 291 30.75 21.01 42.13
CA GLY A 291 30.87 21.32 43.57
C GLY A 291 29.60 21.89 44.22
N LYS A 292 28.47 22.01 43.50
CA LYS A 292 27.19 22.46 44.05
C LYS A 292 26.20 21.30 44.17
N GLU A 293 25.37 21.35 45.21
CA GLU A 293 24.25 20.43 45.38
C GLU A 293 23.09 20.82 44.44
N CYS A 294 22.71 19.88 43.58
CA CYS A 294 21.64 20.02 42.61
C CYS A 294 20.54 19.00 42.90
N LYS A 295 19.27 19.42 42.75
CA LYS A 295 18.10 18.56 42.94
C LYS A 295 17.76 17.67 41.74
N PHE A 296 18.42 17.93 40.62
CA PHE A 296 18.27 17.18 39.38
C PHE A 296 19.60 17.07 38.65
N LEU A 297 19.66 16.14 37.71
CA LEU A 297 20.78 15.92 36.80
C LEU A 297 20.24 15.85 35.37
N GLU A 298 20.89 16.52 34.43
CA GLU A 298 20.57 16.45 33.00
C GLU A 298 21.50 15.48 32.27
N ALA A 299 20.95 14.78 31.29
CA ALA A 299 21.71 13.97 30.36
C ALA A 299 22.42 14.88 29.35
N GLU A 300 23.70 14.64 29.12
CA GLU A 300 24.43 15.32 28.05
C GLU A 300 23.88 14.92 26.67
N LYS A 301 24.12 15.77 25.66
CA LYS A 301 23.70 15.50 24.27
C LYS A 301 24.21 14.13 23.82
N ASN A 302 23.31 13.35 23.20
CA ASN A 302 23.56 11.99 22.72
C ASN A 302 23.98 10.97 23.81
N LYS A 303 23.73 11.24 25.10
CA LYS A 303 24.03 10.32 26.21
C LYS A 303 22.80 9.85 26.97
N PHE A 304 22.90 8.72 27.66
CA PHE A 304 21.87 8.21 28.56
C PHE A 304 22.44 7.93 29.95
N PHE A 305 21.60 8.03 30.99
CA PHE A 305 22.02 7.72 32.36
C PHE A 305 22.34 6.24 32.52
N HIS A 306 23.57 5.93 32.96
CA HIS A 306 24.04 4.57 33.14
C HIS A 306 24.38 4.27 34.60
N LEU A 307 23.75 3.24 35.17
CA LEU A 307 23.90 2.84 36.58
C LEU A 307 24.73 1.56 36.77
N LEU A 308 24.92 0.78 35.71
CA LEU A 308 25.60 -0.51 35.80
C LEU A 308 27.10 -0.37 35.52
N VAL A 309 27.88 -1.29 36.07
CA VAL A 309 29.30 -1.41 35.76
C VAL A 309 29.46 -2.23 34.49
N ASP A 310 30.14 -1.67 33.49
CA ASP A 310 30.42 -2.36 32.23
C ASP A 310 31.68 -3.22 32.33
N GLY A 311 31.62 -4.46 31.85
CA GLY A 311 32.80 -5.33 31.74
C GLY A 311 32.51 -6.82 31.92
N HIS A 312 33.40 -7.65 31.38
CA HIS A 312 33.42 -9.09 31.63
C HIS A 312 34.21 -9.37 32.91
N THR A 313 33.54 -9.63 34.01
CA THR A 313 34.21 -10.28 35.13
C THR A 313 34.25 -11.77 34.84
N ARG A 314 35.47 -12.31 34.61
CA ARG A 314 35.74 -13.77 34.54
C ARG A 314 35.58 -14.46 35.92
N THR A 315 34.92 -13.81 36.87
CA THR A 315 34.69 -14.26 38.23
C THR A 315 33.27 -14.81 38.35
N SER A 316 33.04 -15.72 39.31
CA SER A 316 31.71 -16.27 39.63
C SER A 316 30.74 -15.27 40.27
N VAL A 317 31.19 -14.04 40.53
CA VAL A 317 30.44 -12.98 41.19
C VAL A 317 29.99 -11.96 40.16
N ASP A 318 28.69 -11.64 40.16
CA ASP A 318 28.10 -10.64 39.29
C ASP A 318 28.33 -9.22 39.84
N HIS A 319 29.27 -8.51 39.24
CA HIS A 319 29.70 -7.16 39.63
C HIS A 319 28.89 -6.03 38.98
N ARG A 320 27.87 -6.34 38.16
CA ARG A 320 27.11 -5.33 37.39
C ARG A 320 26.46 -4.25 38.27
N PHE A 321 26.13 -4.59 39.51
CA PHE A 321 25.42 -3.72 40.46
C PHE A 321 26.33 -3.04 41.48
N ASP A 322 27.65 -3.19 41.41
CA ASP A 322 28.56 -2.67 42.44
C ASP A 322 28.41 -1.16 42.64
N ARG A 323 28.20 -0.39 41.57
CA ARG A 323 27.91 1.05 41.66
C ARG A 323 26.65 1.36 42.48
N ILE A 324 25.61 0.53 42.38
CA ILE A 324 24.39 0.71 43.16
C ILE A 324 24.65 0.32 44.62
N TYR A 325 25.30 -0.81 44.86
CA TYR A 325 25.64 -1.26 46.21
C TYR A 325 26.53 -0.25 46.96
N ASP A 326 27.52 0.32 46.30
CA ASP A 326 28.48 1.26 46.89
C ASP A 326 27.84 2.61 47.25
N ASN A 327 26.71 2.95 46.63
CA ASN A 327 25.97 4.18 46.87
C ASN A 327 24.65 3.97 47.65
N MET A 328 24.33 2.74 48.05
CA MET A 328 23.14 2.40 48.82
C MET A 328 23.48 2.11 50.29
N SER A 329 22.65 2.59 51.22
CA SER A 329 22.67 2.16 52.62
C SER A 329 21.30 1.67 53.07
N VAL A 330 21.27 0.51 53.72
CA VAL A 330 20.03 -0.16 54.14
C VAL A 330 19.89 -0.14 55.66
N PHE A 331 18.70 0.16 56.15
CA PHE A 331 18.38 0.25 57.56
C PHE A 331 17.16 -0.60 57.90
N ILE A 332 17.23 -1.35 59.01
CA ILE A 332 16.08 -2.03 59.64
C ILE A 332 16.03 -1.55 61.09
N ASN A 333 14.86 -1.16 61.60
CA ASN A 333 14.76 -0.59 62.95
C ASN A 333 15.74 0.58 63.21
N ASN A 334 15.96 1.44 62.19
CA ASN A 334 16.97 2.52 62.19
C ASN A 334 18.43 2.08 62.43
N GLN A 335 18.73 0.78 62.40
CA GLN A 335 20.10 0.26 62.45
C GLN A 335 20.61 -0.03 61.03
N LYS A 336 21.82 0.45 60.72
CA LYS A 336 22.44 0.24 59.41
C LYS A 336 22.91 -1.21 59.28
N LEU A 337 22.52 -1.87 58.19
CA LEU A 337 23.05 -3.17 57.81
C LEU A 337 24.43 -3.02 57.19
N HIS A 338 25.36 -3.90 57.60
CA HIS A 338 26.76 -3.89 57.11
C HIS A 338 27.04 -4.95 56.04
N VAL A 339 26.24 -6.03 55.99
CA VAL A 339 26.43 -7.15 55.06
C VAL A 339 25.11 -7.42 54.34
N LEU A 340 25.17 -7.55 53.02
CA LEU A 340 24.06 -7.95 52.16
C LEU A 340 24.48 -9.19 51.37
N ASP A 341 23.59 -10.18 51.23
CA ASP A 341 23.82 -11.30 50.32
C ASP A 341 23.61 -10.86 48.87
N ARG A 342 24.63 -10.23 48.30
CA ARG A 342 24.62 -9.71 46.92
C ARG A 342 24.32 -10.82 45.90
N LEU A 343 24.75 -12.05 46.14
CA LEU A 343 24.56 -13.16 45.20
C LEU A 343 23.08 -13.56 45.14
N ASN A 344 22.43 -13.72 46.28
CA ASN A 344 21.01 -14.04 46.33
C ASN A 344 20.14 -12.90 45.75
N ILE A 345 20.43 -11.64 46.11
CA ILE A 345 19.72 -10.46 45.58
C ILE A 345 19.83 -10.39 44.05
N ASN A 346 21.04 -10.56 43.50
CA ASN A 346 21.26 -10.51 42.05
C ASN A 346 20.57 -11.66 41.31
N ASN A 347 20.49 -12.86 41.92
CA ASN A 347 19.76 -14.01 41.37
C ASN A 347 18.24 -13.76 41.35
N LEU A 348 17.67 -13.28 42.46
CA LEU A 348 16.24 -12.91 42.55
C LEU A 348 15.87 -11.81 41.54
N PHE A 349 16.74 -10.80 41.38
CA PHE A 349 16.58 -9.80 40.33
C PHE A 349 16.60 -10.43 38.94
N SER A 350 17.61 -11.27 38.64
CA SER A 350 17.76 -11.85 37.30
C SER A 350 16.59 -12.76 36.93
N GLU A 351 16.06 -13.52 37.89
CA GLU A 351 14.87 -14.36 37.71
C GLU A 351 13.63 -13.51 37.41
N THR A 352 13.37 -12.46 38.21
CA THR A 352 12.21 -11.57 38.03
C THR A 352 12.31 -10.78 36.73
N TRP A 353 13.49 -10.23 36.42
CA TRP A 353 13.78 -9.53 35.18
C TRP A 353 13.55 -10.40 33.95
N SER A 354 14.03 -11.65 33.97
CA SER A 354 13.88 -12.60 32.86
C SER A 354 12.45 -13.09 32.68
N LYS A 355 11.66 -13.20 33.76
CA LYS A 355 10.23 -13.53 33.68
C LYS A 355 9.43 -12.37 33.08
N LYS A 356 9.70 -11.14 33.52
CA LYS A 356 8.92 -9.96 33.12
C LYS A 356 9.23 -9.49 31.70
N HIS A 357 10.49 -9.48 31.30
CA HIS A 357 10.92 -9.01 29.97
C HIS A 357 11.23 -10.18 29.03
N ARG A 358 10.43 -11.25 29.12
CA ARG A 358 10.54 -12.39 28.21
C ARG A 358 9.98 -12.01 26.84
N GLU A 359 10.73 -12.35 25.80
CA GLU A 359 10.26 -12.26 24.42
C GLU A 359 9.50 -13.54 24.04
N TYR A 360 8.46 -13.39 23.21
CA TYR A 360 7.64 -14.48 22.72
C TYR A 360 7.78 -14.57 21.21
N ARG A 361 8.50 -15.56 20.68
CA ARG A 361 8.60 -15.74 19.23
C ARG A 361 7.24 -16.21 18.66
N ILE A 362 6.43 -15.26 18.20
CA ILE A 362 5.04 -15.46 17.76
C ILE A 362 4.96 -15.73 16.26
N GLY A 363 5.83 -15.10 15.44
CA GLY A 363 5.64 -14.97 13.99
C GLY A 363 5.15 -16.23 13.24
N LYS A 364 5.92 -17.32 13.24
CA LYS A 364 5.52 -18.58 12.57
C LYS A 364 4.47 -19.37 13.35
N SER A 365 4.65 -19.47 14.67
CA SER A 365 3.83 -20.32 15.54
C SER A 365 2.36 -19.87 15.58
N LEU A 366 2.09 -18.57 15.60
CA LEU A 366 0.73 -18.04 15.67
C LEU A 366 0.01 -18.15 14.32
N ASN A 367 0.72 -17.95 13.22
CA ASN A 367 0.16 -18.20 11.89
C ASN A 367 -0.20 -19.69 11.71
N GLU A 368 0.68 -20.58 12.13
CA GLU A 368 0.42 -22.03 12.16
C GLU A 368 -0.77 -22.37 13.05
N PHE A 369 -0.91 -21.72 14.22
CA PHE A 369 -2.09 -21.88 15.08
C PHE A 369 -3.38 -21.52 14.34
N PHE A 370 -3.46 -20.38 13.66
CA PHE A 370 -4.66 -20.00 12.91
C PHE A 370 -4.93 -20.92 11.72
N TYR A 371 -3.90 -21.31 10.97
CA TYR A 371 -4.07 -22.28 9.87
C TYR A 371 -4.43 -23.67 10.37
N SER A 372 -4.01 -24.08 11.56
CA SER A 372 -4.39 -25.36 12.15
C SER A 372 -5.88 -25.46 12.45
N LYS A 373 -6.60 -24.33 12.54
CA LYS A 373 -8.06 -24.28 12.66
C LYS A 373 -8.80 -24.56 11.35
N LEU A 374 -8.09 -24.60 10.21
CA LEU A 374 -8.65 -24.87 8.88
C LEU A 374 -8.61 -26.38 8.52
N LYS A 375 -8.63 -27.25 9.53
CA LYS A 375 -8.65 -28.71 9.34
C LYS A 375 -10.09 -29.18 9.17
N GLY A 376 -10.41 -29.66 7.98
CA GLY A 376 -11.64 -30.39 7.69
C GLY A 376 -11.37 -31.87 7.45
N THR A 377 -12.43 -32.67 7.48
CA THR A 377 -12.44 -34.07 7.09
C THR A 377 -13.05 -34.19 5.69
N TYR A 378 -12.34 -34.81 4.75
CA TYR A 378 -12.91 -35.06 3.44
C TYR A 378 -14.00 -36.15 3.52
N ARG A 379 -15.24 -35.78 3.21
CA ARG A 379 -16.41 -36.66 3.32
C ARG A 379 -16.98 -37.14 1.98
N LYS A 380 -16.22 -37.03 0.88
CA LYS A 380 -16.64 -37.45 -0.47
C LYS A 380 -18.04 -36.91 -0.85
N PRO A 381 -18.30 -35.60 -0.69
CA PRO A 381 -19.63 -35.03 -0.92
C PRO A 381 -20.13 -35.22 -2.36
N ASP A 382 -19.22 -35.45 -3.32
CA ASP A 382 -19.50 -35.71 -4.73
C ASP A 382 -19.96 -37.15 -5.04
N GLU A 383 -19.84 -38.11 -4.13
CA GLU A 383 -20.13 -39.52 -4.42
C GLU A 383 -21.62 -39.77 -4.72
N TYR A 384 -21.98 -40.10 -5.97
CA TYR A 384 -23.36 -40.30 -6.39
C TYR A 384 -23.81 -41.76 -6.44
N TYR A 385 -24.91 -42.08 -5.75
CA TYR A 385 -25.59 -43.38 -5.79
C TYR A 385 -26.96 -43.26 -6.48
N SER A 386 -27.18 -44.11 -7.49
CA SER A 386 -28.37 -44.04 -8.35
C SER A 386 -29.66 -44.40 -7.60
N ILE A 387 -30.70 -43.57 -7.78
CA ILE A 387 -32.03 -43.80 -7.21
C ILE A 387 -32.69 -45.06 -7.78
N GLN A 388 -32.29 -45.50 -8.99
CA GLN A 388 -32.82 -46.71 -9.63
C GLN A 388 -32.59 -47.99 -8.81
N ARG A 389 -31.59 -47.96 -7.91
CA ARG A 389 -31.27 -49.06 -6.99
C ARG A 389 -32.26 -49.17 -5.82
N HIS A 390 -32.97 -48.08 -5.51
CA HIS A 390 -33.91 -48.03 -4.40
C HIS A 390 -35.34 -48.38 -4.80
N PHE A 391 -35.61 -48.53 -6.10
CA PHE A 391 -36.92 -48.98 -6.58
C PHE A 391 -37.18 -50.45 -6.21
N PRO A 392 -38.45 -50.81 -5.96
CA PRO A 392 -38.83 -52.21 -5.75
C PRO A 392 -38.39 -53.11 -6.92
N ILE A 393 -37.94 -54.32 -6.61
CA ILE A 393 -37.39 -55.29 -7.59
C ILE A 393 -38.32 -55.51 -8.78
N ILE A 394 -39.64 -55.44 -8.57
CA ILE A 394 -40.65 -55.63 -9.63
C ILE A 394 -40.51 -54.65 -10.80
N TYR A 395 -39.93 -53.46 -10.58
CA TYR A 395 -39.65 -52.50 -11.65
C TYR A 395 -38.57 -53.00 -12.62
N GLY A 396 -37.66 -53.87 -12.17
CA GLY A 396 -36.60 -54.46 -13.00
C GLY A 396 -35.52 -53.48 -13.44
N ILE A 397 -35.39 -52.34 -12.77
CA ILE A 397 -34.43 -51.27 -13.12
C ILE A 397 -33.19 -51.20 -12.22
N GLY A 398 -33.19 -51.89 -11.08
CA GLY A 398 -32.05 -51.98 -10.17
C GLY A 398 -30.91 -52.88 -10.70
N GLU A 399 -29.94 -53.20 -9.84
CA GLU A 399 -28.78 -54.04 -10.22
C GLU A 399 -29.15 -55.47 -10.63
N GLU A 400 -30.13 -56.06 -9.95
CA GLU A 400 -30.66 -57.40 -10.27
C GLU A 400 -31.21 -57.48 -11.70
N GLY A 401 -31.70 -56.36 -12.23
CA GLY A 401 -32.27 -56.25 -13.56
C GLY A 401 -33.49 -57.16 -13.78
N LEU A 402 -33.73 -57.50 -15.05
CA LEU A 402 -34.76 -58.46 -15.45
C LEU A 402 -34.11 -59.76 -15.92
N SER A 403 -34.76 -60.89 -15.64
CA SER A 403 -34.33 -62.19 -16.18
C SER A 403 -34.25 -62.16 -17.71
N GLN A 404 -33.24 -62.84 -18.28
CA GLN A 404 -33.11 -62.95 -19.74
C GLN A 404 -34.30 -63.68 -20.39
N LYS A 405 -35.09 -64.41 -19.59
CA LYS A 405 -36.31 -65.11 -20.02
C LYS A 405 -37.53 -64.19 -20.12
N GLU A 406 -37.46 -62.95 -19.61
CA GLU A 406 -38.54 -61.97 -19.70
C GLU A 406 -38.77 -61.53 -21.16
N PRO A 407 -40.03 -61.23 -21.55
CA PRO A 407 -40.35 -60.73 -22.88
C PRO A 407 -39.53 -59.49 -23.27
N LEU A 408 -39.17 -59.38 -24.55
CA LEU A 408 -38.42 -58.22 -25.08
C LEU A 408 -39.14 -56.90 -24.80
N GLU A 409 -40.47 -56.89 -24.86
CA GLU A 409 -41.29 -55.71 -24.54
C GLU A 409 -41.10 -55.27 -23.09
N ARG A 410 -41.10 -56.21 -22.12
CA ARG A 410 -40.89 -55.90 -20.70
C ARG A 410 -39.50 -55.32 -20.47
N ARG A 411 -38.50 -55.90 -21.13
CA ARG A 411 -37.11 -55.42 -21.10
C ARG A 411 -36.96 -54.03 -21.73
N ALA A 412 -37.66 -53.76 -22.82
CA ALA A 412 -37.67 -52.44 -23.46
C ALA A 412 -38.36 -51.37 -22.58
N LYS A 413 -39.51 -51.70 -21.96
CA LYS A 413 -40.21 -50.80 -21.02
C LYS A 413 -39.35 -50.47 -19.80
N ALA A 414 -38.63 -51.45 -19.24
CA ALA A 414 -37.68 -51.19 -18.16
C ALA A 414 -36.57 -50.23 -18.61
N MET A 415 -35.98 -50.42 -19.79
CA MET A 415 -34.98 -49.50 -20.36
C MET A 415 -35.54 -48.10 -20.60
N GLN A 416 -36.79 -47.97 -21.05
CA GLN A 416 -37.45 -46.69 -21.23
C GLN A 416 -37.60 -45.95 -19.89
N LEU A 417 -38.02 -46.64 -18.83
CA LEU A 417 -38.11 -46.04 -17.49
C LEU A 417 -36.73 -45.65 -16.96
N LYS A 418 -35.70 -46.48 -17.14
CA LYS A 418 -34.32 -46.11 -16.80
C LYS A 418 -33.91 -44.81 -17.50
N ALA A 419 -34.15 -44.71 -18.80
CA ALA A 419 -33.83 -43.51 -19.58
C ALA A 419 -34.61 -42.28 -19.11
N TYR A 420 -35.89 -42.44 -18.74
CA TYR A 420 -36.71 -41.36 -18.17
C TYR A 420 -36.11 -40.84 -16.85
N LEU A 421 -35.70 -41.73 -15.95
CA LEU A 421 -35.13 -41.35 -14.66
C LEU A 421 -33.78 -40.64 -14.76
N MET A 422 -33.01 -40.89 -15.83
CA MET A 422 -31.70 -40.23 -16.05
C MET A 422 -31.79 -38.71 -16.08
N PHE A 423 -32.93 -38.14 -16.46
CA PHE A 423 -33.15 -36.69 -16.40
C PHE A 423 -32.99 -36.15 -14.98
N PHE A 424 -33.63 -36.79 -13.99
CA PHE A 424 -33.54 -36.40 -12.58
C PHE A 424 -32.17 -36.73 -12.01
N GLU A 425 -31.64 -37.91 -12.33
CA GLU A 425 -30.36 -38.37 -11.78
C GLU A 425 -29.20 -37.47 -12.15
N GLN A 426 -29.16 -36.93 -13.38
CA GLN A 426 -28.06 -36.04 -13.78
C GLN A 426 -28.08 -34.73 -12.99
N HIS A 427 -29.27 -34.21 -12.65
CA HIS A 427 -29.38 -33.03 -11.78
C HIS A 427 -28.88 -33.31 -10.36
N LEU A 428 -29.26 -34.46 -9.79
CA LEU A 428 -28.79 -34.89 -8.46
C LEU A 428 -27.26 -35.06 -8.45
N ALA A 429 -26.71 -35.76 -9.45
CA ALA A 429 -25.29 -35.98 -9.60
C ALA A 429 -24.52 -34.66 -9.79
N ASN A 430 -25.03 -33.74 -10.62
CA ASN A 430 -24.40 -32.43 -10.81
C ASN A 430 -24.39 -31.58 -9.54
N HIS A 431 -25.45 -31.65 -8.71
CA HIS A 431 -25.45 -30.96 -7.42
C HIS A 431 -24.35 -31.48 -6.49
N LEU A 432 -24.19 -32.79 -6.38
CA LEU A 432 -23.11 -33.40 -5.60
C LEU A 432 -21.73 -33.04 -6.18
N ALA A 433 -21.57 -33.01 -7.51
CA ALA A 433 -20.34 -32.56 -8.16
C ALA A 433 -20.03 -31.10 -7.82
N GLN A 434 -21.04 -30.23 -7.77
CA GLN A 434 -20.88 -28.84 -7.35
C GLN A 434 -20.41 -28.74 -5.90
N LEU A 435 -20.96 -29.54 -5.00
CA LEU A 435 -20.54 -29.59 -3.59
C LEU A 435 -19.10 -30.06 -3.44
N GLY A 436 -18.70 -31.15 -4.13
CA GLY A 436 -17.34 -31.66 -4.05
C GLY A 436 -16.26 -30.82 -4.73
N ASN A 437 -16.65 -29.77 -5.46
CA ASN A 437 -15.72 -28.84 -6.10
C ASN A 437 -15.82 -27.41 -5.53
N LEU A 438 -16.36 -27.23 -4.31
CA LEU A 438 -16.45 -25.90 -3.68
C LEU A 438 -15.09 -25.23 -3.49
N ASN A 439 -14.03 -26.00 -3.23
CA ASN A 439 -12.65 -25.52 -3.16
C ASN A 439 -12.19 -24.85 -4.48
N GLU A 440 -12.59 -25.39 -5.64
CA GLU A 440 -12.27 -24.83 -6.96
C GLU A 440 -13.23 -23.70 -7.35
N PHE A 441 -14.49 -23.80 -6.94
CA PHE A 441 -15.48 -22.74 -7.14
C PHE A 441 -14.99 -21.40 -6.54
N PHE A 442 -14.52 -21.44 -5.29
CA PHE A 442 -13.99 -20.27 -4.58
C PHE A 442 -12.50 -19.98 -4.84
N ASN A 443 -11.82 -20.81 -5.63
CA ASN A 443 -10.40 -20.63 -5.94
C ASN A 443 -10.14 -19.27 -6.60
N ILE A 444 -9.36 -18.42 -5.92
CA ILE A 444 -8.98 -17.07 -6.36
C ILE A 444 -7.79 -17.05 -7.31
N ASP A 445 -7.03 -18.15 -7.45
CA ASP A 445 -5.92 -18.23 -8.40
C ASP A 445 -6.46 -18.55 -9.79
N PHE A 446 -6.71 -17.50 -10.57
CA PHE A 446 -7.23 -17.68 -11.92
C PHE A 446 -6.24 -18.45 -12.79
N LYS A 447 -4.93 -18.34 -12.62
CA LYS A 447 -3.97 -19.01 -13.53
C LYS A 447 -3.94 -20.52 -13.31
N LYS A 448 -4.02 -20.96 -12.05
CA LYS A 448 -3.92 -22.37 -11.66
C LYS A 448 -5.27 -23.06 -11.46
N GLY A 449 -6.31 -22.32 -11.12
CA GLY A 449 -7.64 -22.85 -10.85
C GLY A 449 -8.41 -23.26 -12.11
N GLN A 450 -9.45 -24.07 -11.91
CA GLN A 450 -10.29 -24.55 -13.00
C GLN A 450 -11.08 -23.41 -13.68
N LYS A 451 -11.26 -23.54 -15.00
CA LYS A 451 -11.97 -22.55 -15.85
C LYS A 451 -13.44 -22.87 -16.02
N LYS A 452 -14.09 -23.25 -14.92
CA LYS A 452 -15.53 -23.52 -14.85
C LYS A 452 -16.08 -23.10 -13.49
N THR A 453 -17.38 -22.82 -13.42
CA THR A 453 -18.11 -22.58 -12.16
C THR A 453 -19.31 -23.50 -11.96
N TYR A 454 -19.75 -24.20 -13.02
CA TYR A 454 -20.64 -25.34 -12.91
C TYR A 454 -19.85 -26.63 -13.02
N PHE A 455 -20.04 -27.52 -12.05
CA PHE A 455 -19.42 -28.83 -12.05
C PHE A 455 -20.46 -29.90 -12.32
N ALA A 456 -20.09 -30.86 -13.16
CA ALA A 456 -20.91 -32.01 -13.49
C ALA A 456 -20.07 -33.26 -13.30
N GLN A 457 -20.75 -34.39 -13.09
CA GLN A 457 -20.11 -35.69 -13.03
C GLN A 457 -20.94 -36.73 -13.77
N TRP A 458 -20.28 -37.83 -14.15
CA TRP A 458 -20.96 -38.96 -14.75
C TRP A 458 -21.60 -39.86 -13.70
N MET A 459 -22.77 -40.41 -14.00
CA MET A 459 -23.57 -41.22 -13.09
C MET A 459 -23.18 -42.70 -13.16
N HIS A 460 -21.94 -43.04 -12.76
CA HIS A 460 -21.41 -44.40 -12.88
C HIS A 460 -22.24 -45.47 -12.16
N SER A 461 -22.97 -45.11 -11.11
CA SER A 461 -23.77 -46.03 -10.31
C SER A 461 -25.10 -46.44 -10.97
N VAL A 462 -25.48 -45.85 -12.10
CA VAL A 462 -26.72 -46.17 -12.82
C VAL A 462 -26.63 -47.54 -13.49
N PRO A 463 -27.52 -48.50 -13.15
CA PRO A 463 -27.45 -49.86 -13.70
C PRO A 463 -27.64 -49.89 -15.22
N GLU A 464 -26.67 -50.48 -15.93
CA GLU A 464 -26.68 -50.65 -17.39
C GLU A 464 -26.66 -49.34 -18.21
N ILE A 465 -26.16 -48.23 -17.64
CA ILE A 465 -26.10 -46.91 -18.30
C ILE A 465 -25.48 -46.94 -19.71
N ASN A 466 -24.46 -47.78 -19.92
CA ASN A 466 -23.77 -47.93 -21.21
C ASN A 466 -24.69 -48.42 -22.36
N LYS A 467 -25.85 -49.03 -22.04
CA LYS A 467 -26.84 -49.44 -23.04
C LYS A 467 -27.76 -48.28 -23.46
N LEU A 468 -27.88 -47.25 -22.63
CA LEU A 468 -28.75 -46.10 -22.85
C LEU A 468 -28.00 -44.95 -23.51
N THR A 469 -26.77 -44.69 -23.08
CA THR A 469 -25.95 -43.58 -23.57
C THR A 469 -24.46 -43.83 -23.32
N LYS A 470 -23.60 -43.00 -23.92
CA LYS A 470 -22.15 -43.04 -23.73
C LYS A 470 -21.72 -41.90 -22.81
N GLU A 471 -20.71 -42.16 -21.99
CA GLU A 471 -20.09 -41.14 -21.15
C GLU A 471 -19.55 -39.98 -22.00
N ASN A 472 -20.01 -38.77 -21.70
CA ASN A 472 -19.56 -37.55 -22.37
C ASN A 472 -19.67 -36.33 -21.46
N ILE A 473 -18.89 -36.34 -20.36
CA ILE A 473 -18.82 -35.21 -19.41
C ILE A 473 -18.50 -33.89 -20.12
N PRO A 474 -17.54 -33.80 -21.07
CA PRO A 474 -17.25 -32.54 -21.74
C PRO A 474 -18.45 -31.96 -22.49
N ALA A 475 -19.30 -32.80 -23.09
CA ALA A 475 -20.53 -32.32 -23.71
C ALA A 475 -21.52 -31.77 -22.68
N ILE A 476 -21.74 -32.49 -21.56
CA ILE A 476 -22.60 -32.03 -20.47
C ILE A 476 -22.12 -30.68 -19.95
N GLU A 477 -20.84 -30.54 -19.64
CA GLU A 477 -20.25 -29.29 -19.15
C GLU A 477 -20.41 -28.16 -20.17
N SER A 478 -20.22 -28.44 -21.46
CA SER A 478 -20.37 -27.44 -22.53
C SER A 478 -21.80 -26.91 -22.68
N TYR A 479 -22.81 -27.72 -22.34
CA TYR A 479 -24.22 -27.31 -22.32
C TYR A 479 -24.60 -26.55 -21.04
N LEU A 480 -23.96 -26.87 -19.90
CA LEU A 480 -24.22 -26.21 -18.62
C LEU A 480 -23.63 -24.80 -18.56
N GLU A 481 -22.43 -24.62 -19.10
CA GLU A 481 -21.69 -23.38 -18.97
C GLU A 481 -21.05 -22.96 -20.29
N SER A 482 -21.64 -21.94 -20.92
CA SER A 482 -20.94 -21.21 -21.97
C SER A 482 -19.82 -20.35 -21.35
N GLU A 483 -18.85 -19.97 -22.17
CA GLU A 483 -17.73 -19.14 -21.71
C GLU A 483 -18.19 -17.78 -21.15
N SER A 484 -19.26 -17.19 -21.69
CA SER A 484 -19.82 -15.94 -21.17
C SER A 484 -20.47 -16.11 -19.79
N ILE A 485 -21.15 -17.23 -19.56
CA ILE A 485 -21.72 -17.59 -18.26
C ILE A 485 -20.60 -17.79 -17.24
N PHE A 486 -19.54 -18.52 -17.62
CA PHE A 486 -18.35 -18.68 -16.78
C PHE A 486 -17.76 -17.34 -16.35
N PHE A 487 -17.49 -16.43 -17.31
CA PHE A 487 -16.93 -15.12 -17.01
C PHE A 487 -17.83 -14.32 -16.07
N SER A 488 -19.14 -14.29 -16.32
CA SER A 488 -20.10 -13.57 -15.49
C SER A 488 -20.14 -14.10 -14.05
N ARG A 489 -20.24 -15.42 -13.89
CA ARG A 489 -20.31 -16.08 -12.57
C ARG A 489 -19.00 -15.93 -11.80
N LYS A 490 -17.85 -16.21 -12.42
CA LYS A 490 -16.55 -16.07 -11.75
C LYS A 490 -16.27 -14.61 -11.37
N ASN A 491 -16.71 -13.64 -12.17
CA ASN A 491 -16.59 -12.22 -11.83
C ASN A 491 -17.40 -11.86 -10.58
N LYS A 492 -18.63 -12.37 -10.44
CA LYS A 492 -19.44 -12.19 -9.21
C LYS A 492 -18.76 -12.81 -7.98
N ILE A 493 -18.17 -13.99 -8.12
CA ILE A 493 -17.42 -14.65 -7.03
C ILE A 493 -16.23 -13.79 -6.61
N TYR A 494 -15.45 -13.28 -7.57
CA TYR A 494 -14.31 -12.43 -7.25
C TYR A 494 -14.71 -11.08 -6.65
N ASN A 495 -15.80 -10.47 -7.12
CA ASN A 495 -16.34 -9.26 -6.50
C ASN A 495 -16.77 -9.53 -5.04
N HIS A 496 -17.42 -10.66 -4.78
CA HIS A 496 -17.77 -11.06 -3.42
C HIS A 496 -16.52 -11.24 -2.54
N MET A 497 -15.47 -11.87 -3.07
CA MET A 497 -14.20 -12.04 -2.35
C MET A 497 -13.49 -10.72 -2.06
N LEU A 498 -13.50 -9.77 -3.02
CA LEU A 498 -12.92 -8.44 -2.83
C LEU A 498 -13.70 -7.63 -1.80
N ALA A 499 -15.03 -7.71 -1.81
CA ALA A 499 -15.90 -6.98 -0.90
C ALA A 499 -15.68 -7.34 0.58
N ARG A 500 -15.21 -8.56 0.90
CA ARG A 500 -14.82 -8.97 2.27
C ARG A 500 -13.73 -8.09 2.87
N PHE A 501 -12.97 -7.39 2.03
CA PHE A 501 -11.87 -6.52 2.44
C PHE A 501 -12.15 -5.04 2.15
N GLY A 502 -13.40 -4.69 1.81
CA GLY A 502 -13.76 -3.33 1.42
C GLY A 502 -13.14 -2.89 0.09
N GLU A 503 -12.73 -3.83 -0.75
CA GLU A 503 -12.08 -3.54 -2.04
C GLU A 503 -13.01 -3.81 -3.23
N ASP A 504 -12.81 -3.04 -4.29
CA ASP A 504 -13.42 -3.23 -5.59
C ASP A 504 -12.40 -2.95 -6.70
N LEU A 505 -12.59 -3.60 -7.85
CA LEU A 505 -11.80 -3.39 -9.05
C LEU A 505 -12.74 -2.99 -10.19
N ASN A 506 -12.84 -1.68 -10.41
CA ASN A 506 -13.71 -1.08 -11.41
C ASN A 506 -13.25 -1.45 -12.83
N ASP A 507 -14.18 -1.85 -13.70
CA ASP A 507 -13.88 -2.32 -15.04
C ASP A 507 -13.51 -1.18 -16.04
N LEU A 508 -13.71 0.09 -15.65
CA LEU A 508 -13.53 1.28 -16.51
C LEU A 508 -12.17 1.33 -17.24
N PRO A 509 -11.01 1.15 -16.59
CA PRO A 509 -9.71 1.14 -17.27
C PRO A 509 -9.64 0.23 -18.47
N TRP A 510 -10.19 -0.98 -18.34
CA TRP A 510 -10.14 -2.00 -19.38
C TRP A 510 -11.27 -1.82 -20.40
N LYS A 511 -12.43 -1.28 -20.02
CA LYS A 511 -13.47 -0.85 -20.97
C LYS A 511 -12.97 0.29 -21.88
N VAL A 512 -12.21 1.24 -21.32
CA VAL A 512 -11.52 2.27 -22.11
C VAL A 512 -10.53 1.63 -23.08
N SER A 513 -9.70 0.69 -22.61
CA SER A 513 -8.78 -0.06 -23.46
C SER A 513 -9.48 -0.82 -24.59
N LEU A 514 -10.63 -1.47 -24.32
CA LEU A 514 -11.43 -2.14 -25.35
C LEU A 514 -11.95 -1.17 -26.40
N ARG A 515 -12.54 -0.05 -25.98
CA ARG A 515 -13.07 0.98 -26.90
C ARG A 515 -11.98 1.60 -27.78
N LEU A 516 -10.75 1.71 -27.26
CA LEU A 516 -9.58 2.21 -27.98
C LEU A 516 -8.83 1.11 -28.76
N ASN A 517 -9.39 -0.10 -28.88
CA ASN A 517 -8.77 -1.26 -29.55
C ASN A 517 -7.39 -1.66 -28.99
N LEU A 518 -7.07 -1.28 -27.75
CA LEU A 518 -5.91 -1.79 -27.01
C LEU A 518 -6.14 -3.22 -26.50
N ILE A 519 -7.42 -3.58 -26.29
CA ILE A 519 -7.91 -4.94 -26.06
C ILE A 519 -8.76 -5.31 -27.27
N ARG A 520 -8.63 -6.54 -27.77
CA ARG A 520 -9.18 -6.93 -29.08
C ARG A 520 -10.69 -7.11 -29.06
N ASN A 521 -11.22 -7.72 -28.00
CA ASN A 521 -12.63 -8.08 -27.90
C ASN A 521 -13.07 -8.28 -26.45
N GLU A 522 -14.39 -8.43 -26.24
CA GLU A 522 -14.99 -8.63 -24.91
C GLU A 522 -14.51 -9.90 -24.21
N LYS A 523 -14.20 -10.96 -24.96
CA LYS A 523 -13.66 -12.20 -24.40
C LYS A 523 -12.28 -11.98 -23.77
N GLU A 524 -11.41 -11.26 -24.46
CA GLU A 524 -10.10 -10.87 -23.93
C GLU A 524 -10.26 -9.93 -22.72
N LEU A 525 -11.18 -8.96 -22.79
CA LEU A 525 -11.51 -8.07 -21.67
C LEU A 525 -11.90 -8.85 -20.40
N ASN A 526 -12.87 -9.77 -20.51
CA ASN A 526 -13.34 -10.56 -19.38
C ASN A 526 -12.24 -11.42 -18.77
N ARG A 527 -11.39 -12.02 -19.62
CA ARG A 527 -10.23 -12.79 -19.17
C ARG A 527 -9.21 -11.92 -18.43
N ILE A 528 -8.88 -10.74 -18.96
CA ILE A 528 -7.95 -9.80 -18.33
C ILE A 528 -8.52 -9.33 -16.98
N LEU A 529 -9.80 -8.99 -16.92
CA LEU A 529 -10.45 -8.53 -15.70
C LEU A 529 -10.39 -9.59 -14.58
N LEU A 530 -10.76 -10.83 -14.87
CA LEU A 530 -10.65 -11.92 -13.90
C LEU A 530 -9.20 -12.16 -13.46
N GLN A 531 -8.26 -12.10 -14.40
CA GLN A 531 -6.84 -12.23 -14.07
C GLN A 531 -6.39 -11.09 -13.13
N LYS A 532 -6.83 -9.85 -13.37
CA LYS A 532 -6.46 -8.70 -12.54
C LYS A 532 -7.10 -8.76 -11.15
N LYS A 533 -8.36 -9.18 -11.04
CA LYS A 533 -9.02 -9.43 -9.74
C LYS A 533 -8.33 -10.53 -8.95
N SER A 534 -7.94 -11.61 -9.62
CA SER A 534 -7.14 -12.69 -9.04
C SER A 534 -5.77 -12.20 -8.56
N GLU A 535 -5.04 -11.48 -9.39
CA GLU A 535 -3.73 -10.90 -9.04
C GLU A 535 -3.86 -9.92 -7.86
N PHE A 536 -4.93 -9.13 -7.78
CA PHE A 536 -5.21 -8.23 -6.66
C PHE A 536 -5.45 -9.01 -5.36
N LEU A 537 -6.38 -9.98 -5.36
CA LEU A 537 -6.69 -10.80 -4.19
C LEU A 537 -5.47 -11.56 -3.67
N LEU A 538 -4.66 -12.14 -4.57
CA LEU A 538 -3.45 -12.87 -4.20
C LEU A 538 -2.36 -11.97 -3.58
N ASN A 539 -2.33 -10.69 -3.93
CA ASN A 539 -1.37 -9.71 -3.43
C ASN A 539 -1.93 -8.81 -2.34
N LEU A 540 -3.18 -9.03 -1.90
CA LEU A 540 -3.87 -8.15 -0.98
C LEU A 540 -3.09 -7.93 0.33
N LYS A 541 -2.50 -9.00 0.90
CA LYS A 541 -1.65 -8.92 2.10
C LYS A 541 -0.49 -7.92 2.03
N LYS A 542 -0.01 -7.63 0.83
CA LYS A 542 1.09 -6.71 0.55
C LYS A 542 0.53 -5.31 0.29
N LEU A 543 -0.50 -5.23 -0.56
CA LEU A 543 -1.16 -3.97 -0.93
C LEU A 543 -1.81 -3.28 0.27
N SER A 544 -2.44 -4.04 1.18
CA SER A 544 -3.09 -3.50 2.38
C SER A 544 -2.08 -3.07 3.45
N TYR A 545 -1.00 -3.82 3.61
CA TYR A 545 0.02 -3.54 4.63
C TYR A 545 0.80 -2.28 4.28
N TYR A 546 1.37 -2.20 3.07
CA TYR A 546 2.32 -1.15 2.70
C TYR A 546 1.68 0.16 2.23
N ARG A 547 0.40 0.43 2.51
CA ARG A 547 -0.35 1.58 1.95
C ARG A 547 0.37 2.92 2.12
N SER A 548 0.91 3.21 3.31
CA SER A 548 1.62 4.46 3.62
C SER A 548 3.10 4.45 3.24
N ARG A 549 3.68 3.28 2.92
CA ARG A 549 5.12 3.14 2.74
C ARG A 549 5.59 3.95 1.54
N GLY A 550 6.62 4.76 1.76
CA GLY A 550 7.33 5.50 0.74
C GLY A 550 8.14 4.60 -0.19
N GLU A 551 8.73 5.22 -1.21
CA GLU A 551 9.66 4.54 -2.11
C GLU A 551 11.05 4.43 -1.49
N SER A 552 11.74 3.30 -1.73
CA SER A 552 13.13 3.10 -1.31
C SER A 552 14.03 2.60 -2.45
N PHE A 553 15.31 2.95 -2.39
CA PHE A 553 16.31 2.79 -3.45
C PHE A 553 17.48 1.90 -3.03
N HIS A 554 17.21 0.76 -2.40
CA HIS A 554 18.26 -0.19 -2.00
C HIS A 554 18.32 -1.41 -2.93
N PRO A 555 19.53 -1.96 -3.21
CA PRO A 555 19.64 -3.26 -3.85
C PRO A 555 18.87 -4.29 -3.02
N VAL A 556 17.90 -4.96 -3.65
CA VAL A 556 17.08 -5.98 -3.00
C VAL A 556 17.99 -7.04 -2.36
N ASN A 557 18.00 -7.11 -1.03
CA ASN A 557 18.67 -8.18 -0.30
C ASN A 557 18.03 -9.52 -0.68
N SER A 558 18.85 -10.42 -1.20
CA SER A 558 18.48 -11.69 -1.82
C SER A 558 18.11 -12.80 -0.82
N GLU A 559 17.61 -12.47 0.38
CA GLU A 559 17.30 -13.48 1.40
C GLU A 559 15.86 -14.02 1.31
N ASP A 560 14.95 -13.31 0.62
CA ASP A 560 13.52 -13.68 0.54
C ASP A 560 13.04 -14.11 -0.87
N LYS A 561 13.97 -14.32 -1.83
CA LYS A 561 13.62 -14.75 -3.19
C LYS A 561 14.49 -15.92 -3.63
N ASP A 562 13.83 -17.01 -4.03
CA ASP A 562 14.47 -18.15 -4.67
C ASP A 562 15.23 -17.69 -5.94
N PRO A 563 16.57 -17.71 -5.95
CA PRO A 563 17.39 -17.08 -6.99
C PRO A 563 17.17 -17.66 -8.38
N LYS A 564 16.57 -18.85 -8.48
CA LYS A 564 16.31 -19.54 -9.75
C LYS A 564 15.03 -19.08 -10.48
N SER A 565 14.28 -18.13 -9.91
CA SER A 565 12.98 -17.68 -10.45
C SER A 565 12.99 -16.27 -11.06
N LEU A 566 14.14 -15.59 -11.11
CA LEU A 566 14.23 -14.19 -11.50
C LEU A 566 14.89 -14.04 -12.87
N ASP A 567 14.12 -13.55 -13.85
CA ASP A 567 14.65 -13.01 -15.11
C ASP A 567 15.67 -11.89 -14.84
N GLU A 568 16.67 -11.72 -15.72
CA GLU A 568 17.67 -10.64 -15.62
C GLU A 568 17.04 -9.22 -15.56
N ASP A 569 15.82 -9.08 -16.05
CA ASP A 569 14.98 -7.86 -15.99
C ASP A 569 14.46 -7.51 -14.58
N GLN A 570 14.62 -8.39 -13.58
CA GLN A 570 14.10 -8.21 -12.20
C GLN A 570 15.16 -7.79 -11.17
N LYS A 571 16.39 -7.47 -11.58
CA LYS A 571 17.36 -6.73 -10.74
C LYS A 571 16.94 -5.26 -10.62
N SER A 572 15.77 -5.01 -10.04
CA SER A 572 15.30 -3.66 -9.71
C SER A 572 15.93 -3.26 -8.37
N PHE A 573 16.68 -2.16 -8.36
CA PHE A 573 17.28 -1.55 -7.16
C PHE A 573 16.27 -0.68 -6.38
N ARG A 574 14.97 -0.85 -6.64
CA ARG A 574 13.89 0.02 -6.19
C ARG A 574 12.73 -0.79 -5.63
N ASN A 575 12.22 -0.37 -4.48
CA ASN A 575 10.93 -0.80 -3.98
C ASN A 575 9.90 0.33 -4.16
N PRO A 576 8.89 0.16 -5.03
CA PRO A 576 7.86 1.18 -5.24
C PRO A 576 7.05 1.44 -3.96
N SER A 577 6.53 2.65 -3.85
CA SER A 577 5.64 3.05 -2.76
C SER A 577 4.36 2.20 -2.74
N GLY A 578 3.68 2.17 -1.58
CA GLY A 578 2.38 1.52 -1.46
C GLY A 578 1.32 2.12 -2.37
N LEU A 579 1.30 3.46 -2.43
CA LEU A 579 0.40 4.23 -3.27
C LEU A 579 0.56 3.87 -4.75
N GLU A 580 1.80 3.81 -5.27
CA GLU A 580 2.05 3.39 -6.65
C GLU A 580 1.52 1.98 -6.89
N GLN A 581 1.89 1.02 -6.04
CA GLN A 581 1.47 -0.38 -6.22
C GLN A 581 -0.06 -0.52 -6.25
N MET A 582 -0.78 0.25 -5.42
CA MET A 582 -2.24 0.27 -5.39
C MET A 582 -2.82 0.86 -6.70
N ILE A 583 -2.31 2.00 -7.16
CA ILE A 583 -2.75 2.65 -8.39
C ILE A 583 -2.53 1.72 -9.58
N LEU A 584 -1.33 1.14 -9.72
CA LEU A 584 -1.02 0.21 -10.82
C LEU A 584 -1.95 -1.01 -10.80
N ALA A 585 -2.26 -1.55 -9.62
CA ALA A 585 -3.16 -2.70 -9.49
C ALA A 585 -4.61 -2.37 -9.89
N LYS A 586 -5.12 -1.17 -9.55
CA LYS A 586 -6.49 -0.73 -9.86
C LYS A 586 -6.70 -0.16 -11.27
N THR A 587 -5.63 0.31 -11.91
CA THR A 587 -5.69 0.95 -13.24
C THR A 587 -5.14 0.05 -14.35
N GLY A 588 -4.32 -0.95 -14.00
CA GLY A 588 -3.59 -1.76 -14.97
C GLY A 588 -2.50 -0.98 -15.70
N ILE A 589 -2.05 0.18 -15.17
CA ILE A 589 -0.85 0.86 -15.66
C ILE A 589 0.37 -0.06 -15.41
N PRO A 590 1.28 -0.24 -16.38
CA PRO A 590 2.49 -1.03 -16.18
C PRO A 590 3.45 -0.42 -15.15
N SER A 591 4.17 -1.28 -14.42
CA SER A 591 5.25 -0.85 -13.54
C SER A 591 6.42 -0.27 -14.34
N ARG A 592 7.03 0.81 -13.85
CA ARG A 592 8.23 1.39 -14.47
C ARG A 592 9.43 0.45 -14.34
N LYS A 593 10.29 0.45 -15.36
CA LYS A 593 11.58 -0.29 -15.36
C LYS A 593 12.73 0.66 -15.04
N SER A 594 13.89 0.13 -14.64
CA SER A 594 15.10 0.90 -14.30
C SER A 594 15.75 1.66 -15.47
N ARG A 595 15.19 1.57 -16.68
CA ARG A 595 15.64 2.29 -17.87
C ARG A 595 14.45 2.93 -18.56
N SER A 596 14.69 4.07 -19.20
CA SER A 596 13.70 4.69 -20.08
C SER A 596 13.29 3.67 -21.15
N GLN A 597 11.98 3.50 -21.32
CA GLN A 597 11.42 2.79 -22.47
C GLN A 597 10.52 3.72 -23.29
N ILE A 598 10.65 5.03 -23.07
CA ILE A 598 10.02 6.02 -23.94
C ILE A 598 10.48 5.70 -25.36
N PRO A 599 9.56 5.53 -26.31
CA PRO A 599 9.91 5.27 -27.69
C PRO A 599 10.86 6.36 -28.19
N ASP A 600 11.90 5.98 -28.92
CA ASP A 600 12.74 6.98 -29.57
C ASP A 600 11.91 7.67 -30.68
N PHE A 601 11.39 8.84 -30.35
CA PHE A 601 10.60 9.67 -31.25
C PHE A 601 11.41 10.17 -32.45
N THR A 602 12.74 10.04 -32.46
CA THR A 602 13.55 10.38 -33.65
C THR A 602 13.30 9.41 -34.81
N GLY A 603 13.05 8.12 -34.53
CA GLY A 603 12.59 7.15 -35.52
C GLY A 603 11.22 7.50 -36.10
N LEU A 604 10.34 8.07 -35.27
CA LEU A 604 9.01 8.57 -35.68
C LEU A 604 9.10 9.77 -36.63
N LYS A 605 10.19 10.57 -36.61
CA LYS A 605 10.40 11.65 -37.59
C LYS A 605 10.54 11.14 -39.03
N LYS A 606 11.06 9.92 -39.26
CA LYS A 606 11.10 9.31 -40.62
C LYS A 606 9.71 8.95 -41.14
N ILE A 607 8.79 8.66 -40.24
CA ILE A 607 7.41 8.27 -40.52
C ILE A 607 6.53 9.51 -40.77
N LEU A 608 6.91 10.65 -40.20
CA LEU A 608 6.29 11.98 -40.35
C LEU A 608 6.78 12.77 -41.59
N GLN A 609 7.41 12.13 -42.57
CA GLN A 609 7.85 12.80 -43.81
C GLN A 609 6.66 13.42 -44.57
N LYS A 610 6.92 14.50 -45.34
CA LYS A 610 5.90 15.15 -46.18
C LYS A 610 5.40 14.17 -47.24
N VAL A 611 4.11 13.81 -47.15
CA VAL A 611 3.37 13.06 -48.18
C VAL A 611 2.47 14.06 -48.92
N LYS A 612 2.12 13.79 -50.18
CA LYS A 612 1.02 14.49 -50.85
C LYS A 612 -0.25 14.32 -50.00
N GLU A 613 -0.74 15.41 -49.43
CA GLU A 613 -2.07 15.46 -48.85
C GLU A 613 -3.07 15.52 -50.00
N ASP A 614 -3.65 14.38 -50.36
CA ASP A 614 -4.83 14.38 -51.20
C ASP A 614 -6.00 14.83 -50.32
N GLN A 615 -6.44 16.08 -50.49
CA GLN A 615 -7.67 16.59 -49.89
C GLN A 615 -8.88 15.89 -50.55
N LEU A 616 -9.09 14.61 -50.25
CA LEU A 616 -10.29 13.85 -50.60
C LEU A 616 -11.43 14.29 -49.65
N ASN A 617 -11.89 15.53 -49.83
CA ASN A 617 -12.97 16.13 -49.04
C ASN A 617 -14.37 15.63 -49.47
N ASP A 618 -14.48 14.94 -50.60
CA ASP A 618 -15.74 14.38 -51.10
C ASP A 618 -15.92 12.90 -50.67
N ASN A 619 -16.85 12.69 -49.74
CA ASN A 619 -17.19 11.36 -49.21
C ASN A 619 -17.75 10.41 -50.29
N GLU A 620 -18.42 10.91 -51.33
CA GLU A 620 -18.91 10.05 -52.41
C GLU A 620 -17.77 9.51 -53.27
N GLU A 621 -16.81 10.37 -53.63
CA GLU A 621 -15.63 9.99 -54.40
C GLU A 621 -14.74 9.02 -53.62
N LEU A 622 -14.58 9.25 -52.31
CA LEU A 622 -13.84 8.38 -51.41
C LEU A 622 -14.47 6.98 -51.31
N ASN A 623 -15.79 6.89 -51.19
CA ASN A 623 -16.51 5.60 -51.12
C ASN A 623 -16.54 4.87 -52.48
N LYS A 624 -16.47 5.61 -53.60
CA LYS A 624 -16.29 5.01 -54.93
C LYS A 624 -14.92 4.35 -55.04
N LYS A 625 -13.83 5.06 -54.69
CA LYS A 625 -12.44 4.63 -54.88
C LYS A 625 -11.91 3.66 -53.81
N TYR A 626 -12.39 3.74 -52.57
CA TYR A 626 -11.86 2.98 -51.44
C TYR A 626 -12.92 2.15 -50.73
N ARG A 627 -12.48 1.09 -50.03
CA ARG A 627 -13.33 0.23 -49.19
C ARG A 627 -12.79 0.15 -47.75
N HIS A 628 -13.69 -0.17 -46.83
CA HIS A 628 -13.34 -0.50 -45.44
C HIS A 628 -12.75 -1.91 -45.33
N LEU A 629 -12.02 -2.15 -44.24
CA LEU A 629 -11.62 -3.50 -43.81
C LEU A 629 -12.83 -4.23 -43.23
N LYS A 630 -12.93 -5.53 -43.49
CA LYS A 630 -13.94 -6.41 -42.90
C LYS A 630 -13.44 -6.94 -41.56
N THR A 631 -14.34 -7.17 -40.60
CA THR A 631 -13.98 -7.73 -39.29
C THR A 631 -13.25 -9.07 -39.40
N SER A 632 -13.71 -9.96 -40.28
CA SER A 632 -13.08 -11.26 -40.55
C SER A 632 -11.66 -11.14 -41.12
N GLU A 633 -11.35 -10.06 -41.84
CA GLU A 633 -10.00 -9.80 -42.37
C GLU A 633 -9.05 -9.38 -41.24
N ILE A 634 -9.53 -8.59 -40.27
CA ILE A 634 -8.75 -8.13 -39.12
C ILE A 634 -8.40 -9.32 -38.24
N ASP A 635 -9.41 -10.09 -37.79
CA ASP A 635 -9.25 -11.19 -36.84
C ASP A 635 -8.23 -12.25 -37.30
N HIS A 636 -8.17 -12.51 -38.61
CA HIS A 636 -7.27 -13.51 -39.19
C HIS A 636 -5.78 -13.11 -39.06
N TYR A 637 -5.45 -11.83 -39.23
CA TYR A 637 -4.05 -11.39 -39.27
C TYR A 637 -3.50 -10.87 -37.95
N THR A 638 -4.34 -10.48 -36.98
CA THR A 638 -3.88 -10.03 -35.65
C THR A 638 -3.16 -11.13 -34.84
N GLN A 639 -3.26 -12.39 -35.25
CA GLN A 639 -2.61 -13.54 -34.60
C GLN A 639 -1.18 -13.80 -35.11
N LEU A 640 -0.76 -13.19 -36.23
CA LEU A 640 0.43 -13.55 -37.01
C LEU A 640 1.53 -12.46 -37.04
N THR A 641 1.40 -11.38 -36.26
CA THR A 641 2.24 -10.18 -36.44
C THR A 641 3.55 -10.20 -35.66
N ASN A 642 4.67 -9.94 -36.36
CA ASN A 642 6.01 -9.70 -35.80
C ASN A 642 6.15 -8.30 -35.17
N GLU A 643 7.22 -8.11 -34.39
CA GLU A 643 7.63 -6.82 -33.84
C GLU A 643 8.39 -6.00 -34.89
N GLY A 644 7.72 -5.03 -35.52
CA GLY A 644 8.36 -4.07 -36.41
C GLY A 644 7.34 -3.19 -37.12
N LEU A 645 7.59 -1.88 -37.19
CA LEU A 645 6.75 -0.98 -37.96
C LEU A 645 7.07 -1.14 -39.46
N PRO A 646 6.10 -1.48 -40.33
CA PRO A 646 6.34 -1.50 -41.76
C PRO A 646 6.59 -0.07 -42.29
N ASN A 647 7.24 0.04 -43.46
CA ASN A 647 7.40 1.34 -44.13
C ASN A 647 6.03 1.96 -44.42
N ALA A 648 5.68 2.99 -43.65
CA ALA A 648 4.44 3.75 -43.74
C ALA A 648 4.75 5.22 -43.44
N SER A 649 4.06 6.14 -44.11
CA SER A 649 4.20 7.57 -43.85
C SER A 649 2.86 8.22 -43.51
N PHE A 650 2.76 8.86 -42.35
CA PHE A 650 1.51 9.41 -41.82
C PHE A 650 1.38 10.93 -42.09
N GLY A 651 2.36 11.53 -42.78
CA GLY A 651 2.42 12.99 -42.96
C GLY A 651 2.65 13.74 -41.64
N GLU A 652 2.37 15.04 -41.64
CA GLU A 652 2.39 15.87 -40.43
C GLU A 652 1.14 15.55 -39.58
N ILE A 653 1.36 14.83 -38.47
CA ILE A 653 0.37 14.44 -37.46
C ILE A 653 0.95 14.59 -36.06
N GLY A 654 0.17 15.13 -35.12
CA GLY A 654 0.58 15.28 -33.72
C GLY A 654 0.72 13.93 -33.00
N LEU A 655 1.62 13.85 -32.02
CA LEU A 655 1.92 12.58 -31.32
C LEU A 655 0.69 11.96 -30.63
N LYS A 656 -0.15 12.77 -29.98
CA LYS A 656 -1.39 12.32 -29.33
C LYS A 656 -2.33 11.65 -30.34
N THR A 657 -2.60 12.34 -31.43
CA THR A 657 -3.44 11.85 -32.53
C THR A 657 -2.85 10.58 -33.12
N LEU A 658 -1.53 10.53 -33.34
CA LEU A 658 -0.86 9.34 -33.86
C LEU A 658 -1.05 8.12 -32.94
N PHE A 659 -0.86 8.26 -31.63
CA PHE A 659 -0.98 7.14 -30.68
C PHE A 659 -2.40 6.64 -30.50
N LYS A 660 -3.41 7.49 -30.78
CA LYS A 660 -4.83 7.18 -30.63
C LYS A 660 -5.46 6.69 -31.94
N GLU A 661 -5.35 7.45 -33.01
CA GLU A 661 -6.05 7.20 -34.28
C GLU A 661 -5.50 5.98 -35.03
N THR A 662 -4.23 5.62 -34.81
CA THR A 662 -3.63 4.41 -35.41
C THR A 662 -4.19 3.11 -34.84
N LEU A 663 -4.90 3.16 -33.71
CA LEU A 663 -5.52 1.99 -33.10
C LEU A 663 -6.88 1.67 -33.73
N ASP A 664 -7.54 2.63 -34.40
CA ASP A 664 -8.84 2.41 -35.01
C ASP A 664 -8.71 1.89 -36.45
N TYR A 665 -9.07 0.62 -36.65
CA TYR A 665 -9.12 0.01 -37.97
C TYR A 665 -10.06 0.75 -38.95
N LYS A 666 -11.04 1.53 -38.46
CA LYS A 666 -11.93 2.35 -39.31
C LYS A 666 -11.21 3.51 -39.97
N ASN A 667 -10.09 3.95 -39.41
CA ASN A 667 -9.26 5.01 -39.98
C ASN A 667 -8.43 4.50 -41.16
N TYR A 668 -8.45 3.20 -41.48
CA TYR A 668 -7.76 2.64 -42.64
C TYR A 668 -8.74 2.29 -43.75
N ARG A 669 -8.37 2.59 -45.01
CA ARG A 669 -9.10 2.13 -46.19
C ARG A 669 -8.15 1.63 -47.28
N LEU A 670 -8.65 0.66 -48.06
CA LEU A 670 -7.93 0.07 -49.19
C LEU A 670 -8.52 0.60 -50.50
N SER A 671 -7.68 0.94 -51.48
CA SER A 671 -8.15 1.26 -52.83
C SER A 671 -8.81 0.05 -53.47
N LYS A 672 -9.88 0.25 -54.24
CA LYS A 672 -10.46 -0.79 -55.09
C LYS A 672 -9.63 -0.89 -56.39
N PRO A 673 -8.82 -1.94 -56.59
CA PRO A 673 -8.00 -2.07 -57.79
C PRO A 673 -8.90 -2.18 -59.03
N LYS A 674 -8.51 -1.54 -60.14
CA LYS A 674 -9.27 -1.61 -61.40
C LYS A 674 -8.88 -2.86 -62.19
N LEU A 675 -7.64 -3.32 -62.04
CA LEU A 675 -7.08 -4.54 -62.62
C LEU A 675 -6.46 -5.44 -61.53
N PRO A 676 -6.42 -6.78 -61.69
CA PRO A 676 -5.79 -7.69 -60.72
C PRO A 676 -4.30 -7.45 -60.46
N SER A 677 -3.61 -6.76 -61.39
CA SER A 677 -2.20 -6.38 -61.30
C SER A 677 -1.95 -5.03 -60.61
N ASP A 678 -3.01 -4.27 -60.29
CA ASP A 678 -2.87 -2.96 -59.66
C ASP A 678 -2.39 -3.10 -58.22
N LYS A 679 -1.43 -2.26 -57.83
CA LYS A 679 -1.06 -2.12 -56.43
C LYS A 679 -2.24 -1.58 -55.63
N VAL A 680 -2.39 -2.08 -54.42
CA VAL A 680 -3.38 -1.63 -53.44
C VAL A 680 -2.77 -0.47 -52.65
N GLN A 681 -3.37 0.71 -52.78
CA GLN A 681 -3.03 1.86 -51.96
C GLN A 681 -3.77 1.78 -50.62
N VAL A 682 -3.06 2.03 -49.53
CA VAL A 682 -3.64 2.17 -48.19
C VAL A 682 -3.67 3.65 -47.83
N ILE A 683 -4.86 4.14 -47.48
CA ILE A 683 -5.04 5.49 -46.96
C ILE A 683 -5.42 5.44 -45.48
N PHE A 684 -5.05 6.49 -44.75
CA PHE A 684 -5.31 6.65 -43.32
C PHE A 684 -5.96 7.99 -43.02
N GLN A 685 -6.96 7.97 -42.14
CA GLN A 685 -7.63 9.15 -41.66
C GLN A 685 -6.86 9.74 -40.47
N LYS A 686 -6.12 10.82 -40.71
CA LYS A 686 -5.34 11.48 -39.65
C LYS A 686 -6.20 12.37 -38.74
N GLU A 687 -7.24 12.98 -39.31
CA GLU A 687 -8.21 13.84 -38.63
C GLU A 687 -9.58 13.68 -39.29
N LYS A 688 -10.63 14.27 -38.72
CA LYS A 688 -11.98 14.26 -39.30
C LYS A 688 -11.93 14.74 -40.76
N ASN A 689 -12.31 13.86 -41.69
CA ASN A 689 -12.29 14.05 -43.14
C ASN A 689 -10.93 14.36 -43.80
N LYS A 690 -9.79 14.18 -43.11
CA LYS A 690 -8.45 14.35 -43.70
C LYS A 690 -7.77 13.00 -43.86
N TRP A 691 -7.52 12.61 -45.12
CA TRP A 691 -6.92 11.33 -45.48
C TRP A 691 -5.50 11.51 -46.03
N VAL A 692 -4.61 10.58 -45.71
CA VAL A 692 -3.22 10.55 -46.21
C VAL A 692 -2.90 9.17 -46.78
N SER A 693 -2.08 9.12 -47.83
CA SER A 693 -1.60 7.85 -48.39
C SER A 693 -0.48 7.28 -47.52
N LEU A 694 -0.71 6.15 -46.85
CA LEU A 694 0.28 5.52 -45.97
C LEU A 694 1.39 4.79 -46.74
N PHE A 695 0.99 3.91 -47.66
CA PHE A 695 1.89 3.08 -48.48
C PHE A 695 1.12 2.36 -49.59
N GLU A 696 1.86 1.82 -50.56
CA GLU A 696 1.35 0.89 -51.57
C GLU A 696 1.75 -0.55 -51.25
N SER A 697 0.88 -1.50 -51.60
CA SER A 697 1.07 -2.93 -51.40
C SER A 697 0.77 -3.71 -52.69
N PRO A 698 1.49 -4.79 -52.99
CA PRO A 698 1.22 -5.61 -54.18
C PRO A 698 -0.11 -6.38 -54.10
N THR A 699 -0.61 -6.68 -52.90
CA THR A 699 -1.91 -7.38 -52.71
C THR A 699 -2.68 -6.83 -51.52
N GLU A 700 -4.01 -7.01 -51.52
CA GLU A 700 -4.86 -6.66 -50.37
C GLU A 700 -4.46 -7.45 -49.12
N LYS A 701 -4.12 -8.74 -49.26
CA LYS A 701 -3.65 -9.59 -48.17
C LYS A 701 -2.43 -8.99 -47.45
N ILE A 702 -1.41 -8.59 -48.22
CA ILE A 702 -0.19 -7.97 -47.66
C ILE A 702 -0.51 -6.59 -47.07
N ALA A 703 -1.45 -5.85 -47.66
CA ALA A 703 -1.87 -4.55 -47.14
C ALA A 703 -2.49 -4.69 -45.73
N ILE A 704 -3.42 -5.63 -45.57
CA ILE A 704 -4.11 -5.91 -44.29
C ILE A 704 -3.09 -6.40 -43.24
N GLN A 705 -2.17 -7.28 -43.61
CA GLN A 705 -1.09 -7.73 -42.72
C GLN A 705 -0.24 -6.55 -42.21
N LYS A 706 0.15 -5.63 -43.09
CA LYS A 706 0.90 -4.43 -42.70
C LYS A 706 0.09 -3.50 -41.81
N ILE A 707 -1.22 -3.34 -42.06
CA ILE A 707 -2.11 -2.56 -41.18
C ILE A 707 -2.14 -3.17 -39.77
N CYS A 708 -2.36 -4.49 -39.67
CA CYS A 708 -2.35 -5.18 -38.37
C CYS A 708 -0.99 -5.06 -37.67
N GLN A 709 0.13 -5.09 -38.40
CA GLN A 709 1.46 -4.83 -37.83
C GLN A 709 1.61 -3.41 -37.28
N ILE A 710 1.09 -2.40 -38.00
CA ILE A 710 1.05 -1.00 -37.52
C ILE A 710 0.26 -0.91 -36.21
N VAL A 711 -0.96 -1.45 -36.18
CA VAL A 711 -1.81 -1.42 -34.98
C VAL A 711 -1.12 -2.13 -33.81
N SER A 712 -0.60 -3.34 -34.02
CA SER A 712 0.16 -4.09 -33.01
C SER A 712 1.39 -3.31 -32.50
N PHE A 713 2.10 -2.63 -33.40
CA PHE A 713 3.23 -1.76 -33.02
C PHE A 713 2.76 -0.64 -32.09
N PHE A 714 1.69 0.08 -32.44
CA PHE A 714 1.17 1.19 -31.63
C PHE A 714 0.52 0.73 -30.32
N ILE A 715 -0.09 -0.46 -30.26
CA ILE A 715 -0.50 -1.08 -28.98
C ILE A 715 0.71 -1.26 -28.06
N THR A 716 1.82 -1.77 -28.59
CA THR A 716 3.07 -1.93 -27.83
C THR A 716 3.69 -0.60 -27.42
N GLN A 717 3.69 0.42 -28.30
CA GLN A 717 4.20 1.75 -27.95
C GLN A 717 3.33 2.43 -26.87
N ASN A 718 2.01 2.30 -26.94
CA ASN A 718 1.10 2.76 -25.90
C ASN A 718 1.44 2.10 -24.56
N LYS A 719 1.52 0.76 -24.50
CA LYS A 719 1.90 0.04 -23.28
C LYS A 719 3.27 0.45 -22.71
N LYS A 720 4.26 0.73 -23.56
CA LYS A 720 5.59 1.21 -23.12
C LYS A 720 5.55 2.64 -22.58
N SER A 721 4.63 3.46 -23.08
CA SER A 721 4.49 4.87 -22.74
C SER A 721 3.58 5.11 -21.52
N GLU A 722 2.68 4.20 -21.19
CA GLU A 722 1.85 4.30 -19.98
C GLU A 722 2.68 4.02 -18.72
N ARG A 723 2.98 5.07 -17.95
CA ARG A 723 3.78 5.01 -16.72
C ARG A 723 3.32 6.05 -15.71
N LEU A 724 3.72 5.84 -14.47
CA LEU A 724 3.44 6.69 -13.33
C LEU A 724 4.74 6.95 -12.55
N TYR A 725 4.98 8.19 -12.18
CA TYR A 725 6.05 8.56 -11.24
C TYR A 725 5.43 9.25 -10.04
N ILE A 726 5.74 8.76 -8.84
CA ILE A 726 5.44 9.46 -7.59
C ILE A 726 6.76 10.08 -7.13
N VAL A 727 6.86 11.39 -7.25
CA VAL A 727 8.00 12.17 -6.77
C VAL A 727 7.71 12.56 -5.34
N ASP A 728 8.35 11.86 -4.40
CA ASP A 728 8.28 12.19 -2.99
C ASP A 728 9.26 13.35 -2.70
N HIS A 729 8.74 14.56 -2.47
CA HIS A 729 9.57 15.76 -2.50
C HIS A 729 10.65 15.74 -1.41
N ILE A 730 10.36 15.17 -0.24
CA ILE A 730 11.30 15.06 0.88
C ILE A 730 12.60 14.32 0.51
N LEU A 731 12.58 13.47 -0.52
CA LEU A 731 13.78 12.76 -0.98
C LEU A 731 14.72 13.62 -1.84
N LEU A 732 14.26 14.79 -2.28
CA LEU A 732 15.05 15.78 -3.02
C LEU A 732 15.76 16.76 -2.08
N ASP A 733 15.71 16.56 -0.78
CA ASP A 733 16.30 17.45 0.23
C ASP A 733 17.84 17.53 0.14
N ASP A 734 18.51 16.62 -0.59
CA ASP A 734 19.93 16.75 -0.95
C ASP A 734 20.25 18.10 -1.61
N ILE A 735 19.25 18.75 -2.23
CA ILE A 735 19.36 20.09 -2.81
C ILE A 735 19.76 21.12 -1.73
N LEU A 736 19.32 20.94 -0.49
CA LEU A 736 19.47 21.89 0.61
C LEU A 736 20.89 21.90 1.20
N VAL A 737 21.75 20.96 0.82
CA VAL A 737 23.13 20.87 1.31
C VAL A 737 23.91 22.15 0.98
N GLY A 738 24.39 22.84 2.01
CA GLY A 738 25.13 24.11 1.87
C GLY A 738 24.28 25.29 1.39
N SER A 739 22.97 25.26 1.67
CA SER A 739 22.07 26.39 1.45
C SER A 739 22.16 27.41 2.57
N LYS A 740 21.78 28.66 2.27
CA LYS A 740 21.54 29.71 3.28
C LYS A 740 20.05 29.79 3.62
N TYR A 741 19.74 30.37 4.78
CA TYR A 741 18.41 30.40 5.38
C TYR A 741 17.77 31.77 5.24
N GLY A 742 16.47 31.79 4.97
CA GLY A 742 15.65 33.00 4.89
C GLY A 742 14.17 32.66 5.05
N PHE A 743 13.31 33.66 4.85
CA PHE A 743 11.86 33.49 4.91
C PHE A 743 11.14 34.46 3.97
N CYS A 744 9.89 34.14 3.65
CA CYS A 744 9.02 34.95 2.81
C CYS A 744 7.59 34.94 3.32
N PHE A 745 7.00 36.13 3.43
CA PHE A 745 5.56 36.29 3.61
C PHE A 745 4.90 36.38 2.25
N PHE A 746 3.85 35.58 2.04
CA PHE A 746 3.01 35.62 0.86
C PHE A 746 1.65 36.24 1.20
N ASP A 747 1.10 36.99 0.25
CA ASP A 747 -0.25 37.52 0.35
C ASP A 747 -1.31 36.43 0.10
N GLU A 748 -2.59 36.81 0.25
CA GLU A 748 -3.75 35.95 -0.06
C GLU A 748 -3.86 35.52 -1.53
N TYR A 749 -3.09 36.10 -2.46
CA TYR A 749 -3.07 35.72 -3.88
C TYR A 749 -1.89 34.79 -4.20
N GLY A 750 -1.07 34.43 -3.19
CA GLY A 750 0.13 33.62 -3.37
C GLY A 750 1.32 34.38 -3.92
N GLU A 751 1.30 35.72 -3.90
CA GLU A 751 2.41 36.56 -4.35
C GLU A 751 3.32 36.96 -3.16
N PRO A 752 4.65 37.04 -3.35
CA PRO A 752 5.56 37.42 -2.29
C PRO A 752 5.36 38.88 -1.87
N LEU A 753 5.30 39.13 -0.56
CA LEU A 753 5.22 40.46 0.05
C LEU A 753 6.56 40.89 0.66
N PHE A 754 7.01 40.21 1.72
CA PHE A 754 8.27 40.50 2.39
C PHE A 754 9.17 39.27 2.31
N GLN A 755 10.34 39.43 1.71
CA GLN A 755 11.25 38.31 1.43
C GLN A 755 12.69 38.63 1.83
N THR A 756 13.39 37.63 2.39
CA THR A 756 14.85 37.62 2.45
C THR A 756 15.43 37.56 1.03
N PHE A 757 16.03 38.64 0.57
CA PHE A 757 16.47 38.77 -0.84
C PHE A 757 17.94 39.19 -0.96
N GLU A 758 18.32 40.26 -0.27
CA GLU A 758 19.67 40.82 -0.28
C GLU A 758 20.71 39.85 0.29
N GLU A 759 21.93 39.83 -0.24
CA GLU A 759 22.97 38.87 0.18
C GLU A 759 23.25 38.92 1.69
N GLU A 760 23.29 40.12 2.27
CA GLU A 760 23.51 40.33 3.72
C GLU A 760 22.32 39.89 4.60
N SER A 761 21.14 39.71 4.00
CA SER A 761 19.93 39.29 4.72
C SER A 761 19.83 37.78 4.87
N TRP A 762 20.61 36.98 4.13
CA TRP A 762 20.61 35.52 4.26
C TRP A 762 21.39 35.05 5.50
N CYS A 763 20.83 34.10 6.22
CA CYS A 763 21.41 33.51 7.43
C CYS A 763 22.19 32.23 7.15
N GLU A 764 23.14 31.88 8.03
CA GLU A 764 24.00 30.70 7.87
C GLU A 764 23.48 29.47 8.65
N SER A 765 22.54 29.65 9.59
CA SER A 765 21.87 28.58 10.33
C SER A 765 20.36 28.79 10.52
N GLU A 766 19.65 27.76 10.99
CA GLU A 766 18.22 27.84 11.34
C GLU A 766 17.99 28.78 12.51
N GLU A 767 18.84 28.73 13.53
CA GLU A 767 18.77 29.60 14.71
C GLU A 767 18.92 31.07 14.32
N ASP A 768 19.85 31.37 13.41
CA ASP A 768 20.05 32.72 12.87
C ASP A 768 18.81 33.22 12.11
N ARG A 769 18.13 32.34 11.36
CA ARG A 769 16.86 32.67 10.67
C ARG A 769 15.76 32.99 11.68
N TYR A 770 15.60 32.18 12.72
CA TYR A 770 14.60 32.45 13.77
C TYR A 770 14.88 33.78 14.48
N ALA A 771 16.13 34.06 14.84
CA ALA A 771 16.51 35.35 15.41
C ALA A 771 16.23 36.52 14.46
N GLN A 772 16.39 36.33 13.15
CA GLN A 772 16.07 37.34 12.16
C GLN A 772 14.55 37.54 11.98
N LEU A 773 13.75 36.49 12.10
CA LEU A 773 12.29 36.58 12.10
C LEU A 773 11.78 37.35 13.34
N GLU A 774 12.35 37.09 14.52
CA GLU A 774 12.08 37.88 15.73
C GLU A 774 12.45 39.36 15.54
N ASN A 775 13.56 39.63 14.86
CA ASN A 775 13.92 41.01 14.50
C ASN A 775 12.90 41.62 13.53
N PHE A 776 12.35 40.87 12.57
CA PHE A 776 11.27 41.38 11.73
C PHE A 776 10.04 41.78 12.57
N TYR A 777 9.63 40.93 13.52
CA TYR A 777 8.52 41.24 14.41
C TYR A 777 8.77 42.46 15.29
N LYS A 778 10.00 42.67 15.75
CA LYS A 778 10.39 43.81 16.58
C LYS A 778 10.51 45.12 15.79
N PHE A 779 11.23 45.10 14.67
CA PHE A 779 11.61 46.30 13.91
C PHE A 779 10.57 46.67 12.84
N GLY A 780 9.75 45.71 12.38
CA GLY A 780 8.68 45.97 11.41
C GLY A 780 7.55 46.88 11.92
N GLU A 781 7.45 47.12 13.22
CA GLU A 781 6.50 48.09 13.77
C GLU A 781 7.06 49.52 13.86
N LEU A 782 8.38 49.67 13.74
CA LEU A 782 9.08 50.94 13.94
C LEU A 782 9.21 51.71 12.64
N TYR A 783 8.77 52.97 12.67
CA TYR A 783 8.80 53.84 11.50
C TYR A 783 10.24 53.98 10.96
N ASP A 784 11.23 54.17 11.83
CA ASP A 784 12.62 54.47 11.41
C ASP A 784 13.37 53.27 10.82
N SER A 785 12.85 52.05 10.99
CA SER A 785 13.45 50.82 10.43
C SER A 785 13.27 50.66 8.92
N TYR A 786 12.41 51.46 8.28
CA TYR A 786 12.15 51.37 6.85
C TYR A 786 13.01 52.32 6.04
N SER A 787 13.66 51.77 5.01
CA SER A 787 14.44 52.50 4.01
C SER A 787 13.92 52.22 2.60
N ASP A 788 14.01 53.21 1.72
CA ASP A 788 13.69 53.09 0.30
C ASP A 788 14.97 53.26 -0.53
N ASN A 789 15.14 52.39 -1.53
CA ASN A 789 16.18 52.53 -2.53
C ASN A 789 15.56 52.31 -3.93
N ASN A 790 15.25 53.41 -4.63
CA ASN A 790 14.67 53.41 -5.97
C ASN A 790 13.35 52.60 -6.10
N GLY A 791 12.45 52.72 -5.12
CA GLY A 791 11.16 52.01 -5.12
C GLY A 791 11.21 50.63 -4.48
N LYS A 792 12.38 50.23 -3.95
CA LYS A 792 12.58 48.97 -3.22
C LYS A 792 12.64 49.25 -1.72
N TRP A 793 11.53 48.96 -1.05
CA TRP A 793 11.43 49.15 0.41
C TRP A 793 12.08 48.00 1.16
N MET A 794 12.80 48.32 2.24
CA MET A 794 13.54 47.36 3.06
C MET A 794 13.35 47.68 4.54
N ILE A 795 13.25 46.65 5.37
CA ILE A 795 13.24 46.76 6.83
C ILE A 795 14.63 46.42 7.35
N LYS A 796 15.17 47.27 8.22
CA LYS A 796 16.51 47.14 8.83
C LYS A 796 16.42 47.01 10.35
N ASP A 797 17.41 46.33 10.92
CA ASP A 797 17.62 46.29 12.37
C ASP A 797 18.26 47.58 12.92
N ASP A 798 18.50 47.64 14.23
CA ASP A 798 19.13 48.77 14.92
C ASP A 798 20.59 49.03 14.50
N LYS A 799 21.24 48.05 13.85
CA LYS A 799 22.60 48.15 13.30
C LYS A 799 22.60 48.50 11.81
N GLY A 800 21.43 48.67 11.20
CA GLY A 800 21.28 49.00 9.78
C GLY A 800 21.41 47.80 8.83
N LYS A 801 21.46 46.57 9.34
CA LYS A 801 21.47 45.33 8.53
C LYS A 801 20.07 45.09 7.96
N ILE A 802 19.98 44.75 6.67
CA ILE A 802 18.69 44.44 6.03
C ILE A 802 18.14 43.11 6.56
N ILE A 803 16.88 43.13 7.00
CA ILE A 803 16.12 41.98 7.47
C ILE A 803 15.35 41.36 6.29
N VAL A 804 14.50 42.15 5.65
CA VAL A 804 13.66 41.75 4.51
C VAL A 804 13.48 42.89 3.52
N THR A 805 13.15 42.52 2.29
CA THR A 805 12.79 43.40 1.19
C THR A 805 11.31 43.24 0.88
N TYR A 806 10.60 44.34 0.66
CA TYR A 806 9.23 44.33 0.15
C TYR A 806 9.20 44.18 -1.37
N GLN A 807 8.33 43.32 -1.89
CA GLN A 807 8.03 43.18 -3.31
C GLN A 807 6.67 43.77 -3.64
N ALA A 808 6.67 44.89 -4.36
CA ALA A 808 5.44 45.49 -4.86
C ALA A 808 4.85 44.64 -5.98
N ASN A 809 3.55 44.35 -5.90
CA ASN A 809 2.81 43.64 -6.93
C ASN A 809 1.50 44.40 -7.26
N ASN A 810 0.75 43.93 -8.26
CA ASN A 810 -0.49 44.60 -8.70
C ASN A 810 -1.60 44.60 -7.64
N HIS A 811 -1.56 43.65 -6.71
CA HIS A 811 -2.55 43.49 -5.64
C HIS A 811 -2.20 44.31 -4.39
N ASN A 812 -0.92 44.55 -4.16
CA ASN A 812 -0.35 45.24 -3.02
C ASN A 812 0.63 46.34 -3.48
N PRO A 813 0.14 47.37 -4.21
CA PRO A 813 0.96 48.50 -4.65
C PRO A 813 1.39 49.37 -3.47
N VAL A 814 2.64 49.87 -3.49
CA VAL A 814 3.13 50.77 -2.44
C VAL A 814 2.74 52.21 -2.78
N PHE A 815 1.82 52.77 -2.02
CA PHE A 815 1.47 54.20 -2.12
C PHE A 815 2.33 55.09 -1.22
N GLY A 816 2.94 54.52 -0.18
CA GLY A 816 3.82 55.23 0.76
C GLY A 816 4.21 54.38 1.97
N LYS A 817 5.12 54.91 2.79
CA LYS A 817 5.68 54.23 3.98
C LYS A 817 4.61 53.83 5.02
N ASP A 818 3.59 54.66 5.21
CA ASP A 818 2.51 54.39 6.17
C ASP A 818 1.67 53.16 5.80
N ASP A 819 1.40 52.96 4.51
CA ASP A 819 0.66 51.78 4.04
C ASP A 819 1.48 50.51 4.25
N LEU A 820 2.78 50.58 3.95
CA LEU A 820 3.73 49.50 4.17
C LEU A 820 3.77 49.06 5.65
N ILE A 821 3.88 50.02 6.58
CA ILE A 821 3.86 49.75 8.04
C ILE A 821 2.53 49.13 8.46
N LYS A 822 1.41 49.61 7.92
CA LYS A 822 0.09 49.05 8.21
C LYS A 822 -0.02 47.59 7.75
N GLN A 823 0.49 47.28 6.56
CA GLN A 823 0.55 45.90 6.06
C GLN A 823 1.46 45.03 6.93
N THR A 824 2.66 45.50 7.28
CA THR A 824 3.58 44.78 8.17
C THR A 824 2.95 44.51 9.54
N LYS A 825 2.31 45.50 10.18
CA LYS A 825 1.59 45.32 11.45
C LYS A 825 0.49 44.27 11.34
N SER A 826 -0.22 44.22 10.21
CA SER A 826 -1.22 43.18 9.99
C SER A 826 -0.60 41.78 9.90
N LEU A 827 0.58 41.63 9.28
CA LEU A 827 1.30 40.35 9.22
C LEU A 827 1.81 39.94 10.60
N ILE A 828 2.46 40.86 11.33
CA ILE A 828 2.95 40.61 12.69
C ILE A 828 1.79 40.18 13.60
N LYS A 829 0.63 40.83 13.49
CA LYS A 829 -0.55 40.43 14.27
C LYS A 829 -1.06 39.03 13.90
N LEU A 830 -0.88 38.58 12.66
CA LEU A 830 -1.31 37.25 12.22
C LEU A 830 -0.34 36.14 12.66
N PHE A 831 0.97 36.39 12.61
CA PHE A 831 2.00 35.37 12.80
C PHE A 831 2.72 35.42 14.16
N ASN A 832 2.69 36.56 14.88
CA ASN A 832 3.36 36.75 16.17
C ASN A 832 2.40 37.16 17.31
N SER A 833 1.13 36.71 17.25
CA SER A 833 0.16 36.88 18.33
C SER A 833 -0.10 35.56 19.06
N SER A 834 -0.74 35.63 20.24
CA SER A 834 -1.17 34.43 20.97
C SER A 834 -2.04 33.52 20.10
N GLU A 835 -1.92 32.19 20.29
CA GLU A 835 -2.65 31.19 19.49
C GLU A 835 -4.14 31.49 19.33
N ASN A 836 -4.81 31.92 20.41
CA ASN A 836 -6.23 32.30 20.37
C ASN A 836 -6.51 33.48 19.42
N THR A 837 -5.63 34.48 19.41
CA THR A 837 -5.77 35.66 18.55
C THR A 837 -5.50 35.30 17.09
N SER A 838 -4.40 34.60 16.84
CA SER A 838 -4.00 34.14 15.50
C SER A 838 -5.04 33.19 14.91
N GLY A 839 -5.56 32.24 15.71
CA GLY A 839 -6.61 31.31 15.31
C GLY A 839 -7.92 32.03 14.94
N ARG A 840 -8.32 33.07 15.70
CA ARG A 840 -9.46 33.92 15.33
C ARG A 840 -9.23 34.67 14.02
N LEU A 841 -8.05 35.26 13.83
CA LEU A 841 -7.73 36.00 12.60
C LEU A 841 -7.72 35.08 11.37
N ARG A 842 -7.18 33.87 11.50
CA ARG A 842 -7.23 32.85 10.43
C ARG A 842 -8.65 32.37 10.16
N PHE A 843 -9.49 32.22 11.18
CA PHE A 843 -10.91 31.93 10.99
C PHE A 843 -11.62 33.08 10.24
N GLU A 844 -11.31 34.34 10.56
CA GLU A 844 -11.83 35.50 9.82
C GLU A 844 -11.33 35.51 8.36
N GLU A 845 -10.09 35.10 8.08
CA GLU A 845 -9.59 34.89 6.71
C GLU A 845 -10.33 33.76 6.00
N MET A 846 -10.57 32.63 6.67
CA MET A 846 -11.36 31.51 6.12
C MET A 846 -12.80 31.91 5.79
N GLU A 847 -13.46 32.67 6.67
CA GLU A 847 -14.80 33.18 6.41
C GLU A 847 -14.80 34.15 5.22
N LYS A 848 -13.77 34.99 5.08
CA LYS A 848 -13.61 35.83 3.88
C LYS A 848 -13.41 35.00 2.62
N ILE A 849 -12.62 33.92 2.66
CA ILE A 849 -12.44 32.99 1.53
C ILE A 849 -13.78 32.35 1.18
N ARG A 850 -14.53 31.85 2.15
CA ARG A 850 -15.87 31.26 1.93
C ARG A 850 -16.84 32.26 1.28
N LEU A 851 -16.77 33.54 1.69
CA LEU A 851 -17.66 34.60 1.19
C LEU A 851 -17.22 35.17 -0.17
N LYS A 852 -15.92 35.32 -0.42
CA LYS A 852 -15.35 35.96 -1.63
C LYS A 852 -14.95 34.97 -2.73
N GLY A 853 -14.54 33.76 -2.37
CA GLY A 853 -14.07 32.74 -3.31
C GLY A 853 -15.14 32.22 -4.29
N SER A 854 -16.40 32.64 -4.12
CA SER A 854 -17.49 32.35 -5.03
C SER A 854 -17.84 33.50 -6.00
N GLN A 855 -17.17 34.65 -5.93
CA GLN A 855 -17.59 35.87 -6.66
C GLN A 855 -16.63 36.40 -7.73
N ASP A 856 -15.32 36.10 -7.73
CA ASP A 856 -14.34 36.90 -8.50
C ASP A 856 -13.36 36.15 -9.45
N ASP A 857 -13.56 34.86 -9.76
CA ASP A 857 -12.70 34.08 -10.71
C ASP A 857 -11.18 34.11 -10.42
N LYS A 858 -10.76 34.60 -9.25
CA LYS A 858 -9.36 34.63 -8.76
C LYS A 858 -9.21 33.67 -7.59
N ASP A 859 -8.15 32.88 -7.61
CA ASP A 859 -7.75 32.03 -6.50
C ASP A 859 -7.38 32.91 -5.30
N TYR A 860 -8.28 32.96 -4.32
CA TYR A 860 -8.15 33.72 -3.08
C TYR A 860 -7.88 32.76 -1.94
N GLY A 861 -6.66 32.80 -1.39
CA GLY A 861 -6.16 31.94 -0.34
C GLY A 861 -5.89 32.67 0.98
N GLN A 862 -5.15 32.00 1.86
CA GLN A 862 -4.67 32.58 3.12
C GLN A 862 -3.27 33.18 2.93
N ARG A 863 -2.92 34.17 3.77
CA ARG A 863 -1.55 34.67 3.85
C ARG A 863 -0.66 33.62 4.51
N ARG A 864 0.54 33.44 3.96
CA ARG A 864 1.47 32.35 4.34
C ARG A 864 2.82 32.91 4.77
N LEU A 865 3.48 32.24 5.70
CA LEU A 865 4.89 32.49 6.06
C LEU A 865 5.66 31.22 5.71
N VAL A 866 6.47 31.30 4.66
CA VAL A 866 7.21 30.15 4.13
C VAL A 866 8.69 30.36 4.39
N PHE A 867 9.33 29.37 4.98
CA PHE A 867 10.79 29.38 5.12
C PHE A 867 11.45 29.08 3.77
N GLN A 868 12.58 29.72 3.52
CA GLN A 868 13.26 29.67 2.23
C GLN A 868 14.72 29.29 2.38
N ARG A 869 15.21 28.61 1.34
CA ARG A 869 16.59 28.17 1.19
C ARG A 869 17.18 28.80 -0.05
N LYS A 870 18.32 29.48 0.08
CA LYS A 870 19.11 29.95 -1.05
C LYS A 870 20.17 28.93 -1.40
N VAL A 871 20.00 28.29 -2.54
CA VAL A 871 20.81 27.16 -2.98
C VAL A 871 21.77 27.63 -4.08
N PRO A 872 23.08 27.34 -3.96
CA PRO A 872 24.04 27.53 -5.06
C PRO A 872 23.65 26.71 -6.29
N ASN A 873 23.51 27.36 -7.45
CA ASN A 873 23.30 26.73 -8.76
C ASN A 873 24.63 26.71 -9.55
N LYS A 874 24.67 26.08 -10.73
CA LYS A 874 25.89 25.92 -11.56
C LYS A 874 26.64 27.25 -11.74
N ILE A 875 27.97 27.15 -11.83
CA ILE A 875 28.85 28.27 -12.20
C ILE A 875 28.51 28.69 -13.63
N VAL A 876 27.98 29.90 -13.80
CA VAL A 876 27.83 30.53 -15.11
C VAL A 876 29.06 31.42 -15.33
N ASP A 877 29.83 31.15 -16.37
CA ASP A 877 30.96 31.95 -16.86
C ASP A 877 31.98 32.42 -15.80
N GLN A 878 32.71 31.47 -15.19
CA GLN A 878 33.96 31.66 -14.39
C GLN A 878 34.02 32.79 -13.33
N LYS A 879 32.96 33.59 -13.10
CA LYS A 879 32.97 34.77 -12.22
C LYS A 879 31.64 35.09 -11.51
N LYS A 880 30.53 34.36 -11.73
CA LYS A 880 29.30 34.57 -10.93
C LYS A 880 28.56 33.26 -10.65
N LEU A 881 28.46 32.88 -9.37
CA LEU A 881 27.52 31.83 -8.96
C LEU A 881 26.09 32.36 -9.15
N SER A 882 25.26 31.57 -9.84
CA SER A 882 23.81 31.77 -9.82
C SER A 882 23.23 31.06 -8.60
N TYR A 883 22.09 31.54 -8.08
CA TYR A 883 21.41 30.96 -6.93
C TYR A 883 19.94 30.70 -7.27
N GLU A 884 19.37 29.70 -6.61
CA GLU A 884 17.95 29.38 -6.69
C GLU A 884 17.34 29.49 -5.29
N ILE A 885 16.20 30.18 -5.18
CA ILE A 885 15.46 30.29 -3.92
C ILE A 885 14.37 29.22 -3.94
N ILE A 886 14.38 28.35 -2.95
CA ILE A 886 13.45 27.23 -2.80
C ILE A 886 12.68 27.41 -1.50
N GLY A 887 11.36 27.35 -1.55
CA GLY A 887 10.51 27.30 -0.36
C GLY A 887 10.58 25.93 0.31
N GLU A 888 10.65 25.89 1.64
CA GLU A 888 10.66 24.64 2.40
C GLU A 888 9.30 23.93 2.36
N ASP A 889 8.21 24.66 2.05
CA ASP A 889 6.88 24.14 1.79
C ASP A 889 6.85 23.12 0.63
N PHE A 890 7.81 23.19 -0.30
CA PHE A 890 7.98 22.18 -1.34
C PHE A 890 8.19 20.78 -0.75
N PHE A 891 8.92 20.65 0.36
CA PHE A 891 9.29 19.37 0.97
C PHE A 891 8.29 18.91 2.05
N ASN A 892 7.51 19.84 2.57
CA ASN A 892 6.60 19.62 3.70
C ASN A 892 5.43 18.72 3.28
N LEU A 893 5.56 17.41 3.54
CA LEU A 893 4.49 16.42 3.37
C LEU A 893 3.82 16.50 1.99
N ASN A 894 4.62 16.68 0.92
CA ASN A 894 4.12 16.94 -0.43
C ASN A 894 4.72 15.96 -1.45
N ILE A 895 3.91 15.56 -2.43
CA ILE A 895 4.32 14.72 -3.54
C ILE A 895 3.84 15.29 -4.88
N SER A 896 4.53 14.92 -5.97
CA SER A 896 4.01 15.12 -7.33
C SER A 896 3.80 13.79 -8.03
N VAL A 897 2.63 13.60 -8.61
CA VAL A 897 2.30 12.42 -9.40
C VAL A 897 2.38 12.78 -10.89
N VAL A 898 3.43 12.32 -11.56
CA VAL A 898 3.73 12.69 -12.95
C VAL A 898 3.30 11.57 -13.90
N LEU A 899 2.38 11.88 -14.81
CA LEU A 899 1.89 10.99 -15.87
C LEU A 899 2.10 11.60 -17.26
N PRO A 900 2.35 10.79 -18.29
CA PRO A 900 2.39 11.26 -19.68
C PRO A 900 0.98 11.54 -20.22
N ASP A 901 0.83 12.48 -21.15
CA ASP A 901 -0.49 12.88 -21.67
C ASP A 901 -0.82 12.35 -23.09
N TRP A 902 0.12 11.62 -23.71
CA TRP A 902 0.01 11.16 -25.10
C TRP A 902 -0.40 9.70 -25.31
N PRO A 903 -0.25 8.75 -24.36
CA PRO A 903 -0.82 7.41 -24.56
C PRO A 903 -2.33 7.49 -24.76
N ALA A 904 -2.88 6.67 -25.66
CA ALA A 904 -4.29 6.75 -26.08
C ALA A 904 -5.27 6.66 -24.90
N ARG A 905 -5.00 5.80 -23.91
CA ARG A 905 -5.82 5.68 -22.71
C ARG A 905 -5.72 6.90 -21.80
N PHE A 906 -4.53 7.50 -21.74
CA PHE A 906 -4.24 8.70 -20.94
C PHE A 906 -4.79 9.96 -21.60
N GLN A 907 -5.32 9.88 -22.82
CA GLN A 907 -6.08 10.95 -23.46
C GLN A 907 -7.60 10.85 -23.21
N ASP A 908 -8.11 9.79 -22.57
CA ASP A 908 -9.54 9.68 -22.24
C ASP A 908 -9.82 10.37 -20.90
N GLU A 909 -10.65 11.42 -20.91
CA GLU A 909 -11.00 12.21 -19.72
C GLU A 909 -11.51 11.33 -18.58
N ARG A 910 -12.41 10.38 -18.88
CA ARG A 910 -12.95 9.46 -17.86
C ARG A 910 -11.88 8.56 -17.23
N PHE A 911 -10.84 8.21 -17.98
CA PHE A 911 -9.71 7.46 -17.42
C PHE A 911 -8.83 8.37 -16.56
N GLN A 912 -8.57 9.61 -16.99
CA GLN A 912 -7.84 10.59 -16.19
C GLN A 912 -8.57 10.85 -14.86
N ASP A 913 -9.88 11.12 -14.90
CA ASP A 913 -10.72 11.33 -13.72
C ASP A 913 -10.66 10.14 -12.77
N TYR A 914 -10.73 8.92 -13.32
CA TYR A 914 -10.64 7.70 -12.52
C TYR A 914 -9.27 7.54 -11.84
N VAL A 915 -8.18 7.81 -12.54
CA VAL A 915 -6.82 7.77 -11.97
C VAL A 915 -6.68 8.83 -10.88
N THR A 916 -7.12 10.06 -11.16
CA THR A 916 -7.11 11.19 -10.22
C THR A 916 -7.90 10.87 -8.95
N ASN A 917 -9.13 10.36 -9.09
CA ASN A 917 -9.97 9.98 -7.96
C ASN A 917 -9.35 8.87 -7.12
N ILE A 918 -8.73 7.86 -7.74
CA ILE A 918 -8.02 6.80 -7.00
C ILE A 918 -6.83 7.37 -6.23
N ILE A 919 -6.06 8.28 -6.83
CA ILE A 919 -4.92 8.90 -6.14
C ILE A 919 -5.42 9.63 -4.89
N HIS A 920 -6.44 10.48 -5.03
CA HIS A 920 -7.03 11.19 -3.89
C HIS A 920 -7.69 10.29 -2.85
N GLU A 921 -8.32 9.18 -3.26
CA GLU A 921 -8.90 8.19 -2.33
C GLU A 921 -7.81 7.44 -1.53
N ARG A 922 -6.61 7.27 -2.11
CA ARG A 922 -5.58 6.36 -1.57
C ARG A 922 -4.38 7.07 -0.96
N ILE A 923 -4.21 8.36 -1.21
CA ILE A 923 -3.16 9.15 -0.58
C ILE A 923 -3.46 9.37 0.91
N PRO A 924 -2.46 9.36 1.80
CA PRO A 924 -2.67 9.75 3.20
C PRO A 924 -3.19 11.19 3.29
N ALA A 925 -4.17 11.44 4.16
CA ALA A 925 -4.88 12.72 4.22
C ALA A 925 -4.01 13.94 4.59
N HIS A 926 -2.87 13.72 5.24
CA HIS A 926 -1.92 14.78 5.60
C HIS A 926 -0.87 15.05 4.51
N ILE A 927 -0.86 14.27 3.42
CA ILE A 927 0.08 14.45 2.31
C ILE A 927 -0.60 15.27 1.21
N ASP A 928 -0.04 16.44 0.91
CA ASP A 928 -0.45 17.24 -0.22
C ASP A 928 0.05 16.63 -1.54
N ASN A 929 -0.65 16.88 -2.64
CA ASN A 929 -0.27 16.32 -3.92
C ASN A 929 -0.71 17.13 -5.12
N GLU A 930 0.13 17.09 -6.15
CA GLU A 930 -0.21 17.58 -7.48
C GLU A 930 -0.14 16.46 -8.52
N ILE A 931 -1.19 16.33 -9.33
CA ILE A 931 -1.27 15.33 -10.40
C ILE A 931 -1.03 16.02 -11.73
N LEU A 932 0.10 15.70 -12.36
CA LEU A 932 0.61 16.37 -13.54
C LEU A 932 0.51 15.47 -14.77
N TRP A 933 -0.32 15.85 -15.75
CA TRP A 933 -0.41 15.22 -17.07
C TRP A 933 0.48 15.96 -18.07
N VAL A 934 1.59 15.33 -18.47
CA VAL A 934 2.73 16.02 -19.08
C VAL A 934 2.92 15.64 -20.55
N LYS A 935 3.16 16.65 -21.38
CA LYS A 935 3.51 16.51 -22.81
C LYS A 935 4.79 15.69 -23.00
N ALA A 936 4.87 14.97 -24.11
CA ALA A 936 5.97 14.04 -24.38
C ALA A 936 7.38 14.61 -24.25
N ASP A 937 7.63 15.81 -24.76
CA ASP A 937 8.96 16.43 -24.69
C ASP A 937 9.35 16.76 -23.25
N HIS A 938 8.41 17.30 -22.46
CA HIS A 938 8.59 17.63 -21.05
C HIS A 938 8.74 16.39 -20.18
N PHE A 939 7.91 15.37 -20.42
CA PHE A 939 7.96 14.11 -19.69
C PHE A 939 9.26 13.37 -19.97
N LYS A 940 9.74 13.35 -21.22
CA LYS A 940 11.03 12.73 -21.56
C LYS A 940 12.19 13.45 -20.84
N ALA A 941 12.21 14.78 -20.87
CA ALA A 941 13.22 15.56 -20.15
C ALA A 941 13.18 15.28 -18.64
N PHE A 942 11.99 15.18 -18.04
CA PHE A 942 11.82 14.82 -16.64
C PHE A 942 12.30 13.39 -16.35
N GLU A 943 11.87 12.39 -17.14
CA GLU A 943 12.22 10.98 -16.92
C GLU A 943 13.74 10.76 -16.98
N GLU A 944 14.43 11.41 -17.92
CA GLU A 944 15.89 11.37 -18.02
C GLU A 944 16.57 11.90 -16.75
N LYS A 945 16.10 13.02 -16.19
CA LYS A 945 16.66 13.60 -14.95
C LYS A 945 16.32 12.77 -13.73
N TYR A 946 15.08 12.30 -13.63
CA TYR A 946 14.62 11.47 -12.52
C TYR A 946 15.39 10.15 -12.46
N LEU A 947 15.53 9.43 -13.58
CA LEU A 947 16.28 8.17 -13.63
C LEU A 947 17.77 8.36 -13.30
N ALA A 948 18.37 9.49 -13.71
CA ALA A 948 19.75 9.80 -13.34
C ALA A 948 19.91 9.97 -11.82
N TRP A 949 18.97 10.67 -11.17
CA TRP A 949 18.94 10.82 -9.72
C TRP A 949 18.65 9.49 -8.99
N GLU A 950 17.68 8.70 -9.46
CA GLU A 950 17.33 7.39 -8.89
C GLU A 950 18.51 6.40 -8.93
N ASN A 951 19.26 6.38 -10.03
CA ASN A 951 20.46 5.53 -10.15
C ASN A 951 21.54 5.96 -9.15
N LEU A 952 21.77 7.27 -8.98
CA LEU A 952 22.71 7.77 -7.97
C LEU A 952 22.27 7.39 -6.55
N LYS A 953 20.98 7.51 -6.22
CA LYS A 953 20.45 7.08 -4.90
C LYS A 953 20.73 5.60 -4.67
N SER A 954 20.51 4.77 -5.68
CA SER A 954 20.75 3.32 -5.63
C SER A 954 22.22 2.93 -5.41
N GLU A 955 23.17 3.72 -5.91
CA GLU A 955 24.62 3.47 -5.80
C GLU A 955 25.25 4.07 -4.54
N SER A 956 24.56 5.02 -3.88
CA SER A 956 25.13 5.95 -2.91
C SER A 956 25.58 5.36 -1.55
N GLY A 957 25.45 4.06 -1.34
CA GLY A 957 25.72 3.39 -0.06
C GLY A 957 27.15 3.48 0.53
N ASN A 958 28.10 4.28 -0.01
CA ASN A 958 29.49 4.29 0.50
C ASN A 958 30.43 5.50 0.21
N SER A 959 30.03 6.70 -0.25
CA SER A 959 31.04 7.79 -0.40
C SER A 959 30.56 9.25 -0.32
N LYS A 960 31.38 10.14 0.29
CA LYS A 960 31.21 11.61 0.30
C LYS A 960 31.31 12.24 -1.10
N ALA A 961 32.03 11.61 -2.04
CA ALA A 961 32.13 12.07 -3.43
C ALA A 961 30.78 12.03 -4.18
N ASN A 962 29.81 11.28 -3.67
CA ASN A 962 28.44 11.20 -4.21
C ASN A 962 27.54 12.37 -3.78
N SER A 963 27.90 13.16 -2.76
CA SER A 963 26.99 14.20 -2.22
C SER A 963 26.75 15.36 -3.18
N LEU A 964 27.79 15.84 -3.88
CA LEU A 964 27.67 16.97 -4.80
C LEU A 964 26.97 16.58 -6.11
N SER A 965 27.23 15.37 -6.62
CA SER A 965 26.53 14.83 -7.78
C SER A 965 25.05 14.56 -7.46
N MET A 966 24.75 14.04 -6.26
CA MET A 966 23.38 13.88 -5.77
C MET A 966 22.63 15.21 -5.70
N LYS A 967 23.24 16.22 -5.06
CA LYS A 967 22.68 17.58 -4.98
C LYS A 967 22.37 18.12 -6.38
N SER A 968 23.30 18.03 -7.32
CA SER A 968 23.09 18.52 -8.69
C SER A 968 21.99 17.74 -9.40
N ALA A 969 21.90 16.43 -9.22
CA ALA A 969 20.86 15.61 -9.86
C ALA A 969 19.48 15.90 -9.28
N ALA A 970 19.36 16.03 -7.96
CA ALA A 970 18.12 16.40 -7.28
C ALA A 970 17.65 17.79 -7.72
N LEU A 971 18.57 18.76 -7.83
CA LEU A 971 18.25 20.11 -8.32
C LEU A 971 17.73 20.08 -9.77
N GLU A 972 18.33 19.26 -10.64
CA GLU A 972 17.84 19.09 -12.00
C GLU A 972 16.42 18.48 -12.04
N VAL A 973 16.09 17.55 -11.15
CA VAL A 973 14.72 17.00 -11.01
C VAL A 973 13.75 18.09 -10.56
N TYR A 974 14.09 18.83 -9.50
CA TYR A 974 13.29 19.97 -9.00
C TYR A 974 13.01 20.99 -10.11
N GLN A 975 14.05 21.43 -10.83
CA GLN A 975 13.90 22.41 -11.92
C GLN A 975 13.01 21.90 -13.06
N GLN A 976 13.08 20.60 -13.41
CA GLN A 976 12.18 20.05 -14.42
C GLN A 976 10.75 19.97 -13.91
N LEU A 977 10.55 19.61 -12.64
CA LEU A 977 9.24 19.57 -12.02
C LEU A 977 8.59 20.96 -11.99
N MET A 978 9.31 21.99 -11.55
CA MET A 978 8.82 23.38 -11.54
C MET A 978 8.51 23.90 -12.96
N LYS A 979 9.31 23.52 -13.97
CA LYS A 979 9.01 23.84 -15.38
C LYS A 979 7.73 23.20 -15.89
N ILE A 980 7.38 22.02 -15.37
CA ILE A 980 6.13 21.33 -15.70
C ILE A 980 4.96 22.01 -15.01
N LYS A 981 5.09 22.34 -13.72
CA LYS A 981 4.03 23.01 -12.93
C LYS A 981 3.65 24.40 -13.47
N ASN A 982 4.63 25.16 -13.98
CA ASN A 982 4.41 26.52 -14.48
C ASN A 982 3.84 26.61 -15.91
N LYS A 983 3.32 25.52 -16.48
CA LYS A 983 2.86 25.44 -17.89
C LYS A 983 1.49 24.79 -18.01
#